data_AF-A0A2H1VTU9-F1
#
_entry.id   AF-A0A2H1VTU9-F1
#
_cell.length_a   1.000
_cell.length_b   1.000
_cell.length_c   1.000
_cell.angle_alpha   90.00
_cell.angle_beta   90.00
_cell.angle_gamma   90.00
#
_symmetry.space_group_name_H-M   'P 1'
#
loop_
_entity.id
_entity.type
_entity.pdbx_description
1 polymer ?
#
loop_
_entity_poly.entity_id
_entity_poly.type
_entity_poly.pdbx_seq_one_letter_code
_entity_poly.pdbx_strand_id
1 'polypeptide(L)'
;MLSLEVIVANLSSESGWPHPEFRLFLSSMPTPKFPVSVLQNSVKVTNEPPKGLKANVKRALIEMEEDFFEQHVLEQDWRSMLFGICMFHAIIQERKKFGPLGWNITYEFNNSDRECALMNLQMFCEDGTIPWDALEYITSNNIDYLLNLFNFRTRIMGCSAELFDMIPTATFYYRTDHHRQGVHAYTLEPKWMIQFGFRAISTHRPSDCLITYGGRVTDMWDQRCLTTILKIFFSPQTLEDGYVYSESGRYYCPRSKKLETYRDYIESLPNNENPENKESLTLIKTIVDVQPRAAGSGGGETPDQIVWRISDQTRSKIAKSIDKSLINPELMIPDDMGQLHSLTTVLIHETDRFNTLLHLIHHSLNELQKAIKGIVVMSEEFEEVFTSFINNKVPNMWHKKGYNSLKTLGSWIHDLTLRVDFITKWLVDGAQPSSWVSGLFFPQGLLTGSLQSYARRFRVPIDALMFDFFPIPLYLSQDDIYKQNNRKKSLALVHTMPSPRRRRADAAPKPRHVTKNVPPRRRRRRGGGLAATRIYRVTVRRRRGDSAVTASCARALRVIRGYRTISYQTAGSSNWMGIPGEEGPSAYEYLELPDDGVNIHGLFIDAGRWDIGLMRLVDPLPGQMNPPMPVVWFKPVLTLPKPDPRYEAPLYKTSERAGVLSTTGHSTNFVLPVLLPSNHPQSYWIIRGTALLTQISD
;
A
#
# COMPACT_ATOMS: atom_id res chain seq x y z
N MET A 1 -2.90 18.08 -37.90
CA MET A 1 -3.83 16.93 -37.98
C MET A 1 -5.16 17.30 -38.64
N LEU A 2 -5.71 18.50 -38.43
CA LEU A 2 -6.85 19.02 -39.22
C LEU A 2 -6.59 19.02 -40.74
N SER A 3 -5.35 19.30 -41.15
CA SER A 3 -4.94 19.17 -42.56
C SER A 3 -5.07 17.74 -43.11
N LEU A 4 -4.75 16.72 -42.31
CA LEU A 4 -4.88 15.32 -42.72
C LEU A 4 -6.35 14.93 -42.90
N GLU A 5 -7.21 15.37 -42.00
CA GLU A 5 -8.65 15.14 -42.08
C GLU A 5 -9.25 15.77 -43.35
N VAL A 6 -8.88 17.01 -43.66
CA VAL A 6 -9.29 17.69 -44.90
C VAL A 6 -8.75 16.96 -46.13
N ILE A 7 -7.50 16.50 -46.13
CA ILE A 7 -6.92 15.75 -47.26
C ILE A 7 -7.65 14.43 -47.47
N VAL A 8 -7.93 13.67 -46.39
CA VAL A 8 -8.65 12.39 -46.48
C VAL A 8 -10.10 12.60 -46.91
N ALA A 9 -10.76 13.66 -46.42
CA ALA A 9 -12.09 14.03 -46.87
C ALA A 9 -12.10 14.41 -48.36
N ASN A 10 -11.13 15.22 -48.81
CA ASN A 10 -11.00 15.63 -50.20
C ASN A 10 -10.71 14.45 -51.13
N LEU A 11 -9.86 13.50 -50.71
CA LEU A 11 -9.60 12.25 -51.45
C LEU A 11 -10.87 11.39 -51.63
N SER A 12 -11.86 11.55 -50.75
CA SER A 12 -13.16 10.87 -50.86
C SER A 12 -14.21 11.67 -51.63
N SER A 13 -14.06 13.00 -51.76
CA SER A 13 -15.07 13.89 -52.33
C SER A 13 -14.72 14.48 -53.71
N GLU A 14 -13.43 14.61 -54.06
CA GLU A 14 -13.04 15.11 -55.38
C GLU A 14 -13.23 14.02 -56.44
N SER A 15 -13.77 14.44 -57.59
CA SER A 15 -14.04 13.67 -58.79
C SER A 15 -12.76 13.23 -59.52
N GLY A 16 -11.97 12.44 -58.81
CA GLY A 16 -10.81 11.70 -59.28
C GLY A 16 -10.69 10.51 -58.36
N TRP A 17 -11.40 9.43 -58.69
CA TRP A 17 -11.31 8.19 -57.93
C TRP A 17 -9.82 7.85 -57.78
N PRO A 18 -9.29 7.70 -56.56
CA PRO A 18 -7.91 7.26 -56.40
C PRO A 18 -7.73 5.98 -57.20
N HIS A 19 -6.55 5.80 -57.79
CA HIS A 19 -6.23 4.61 -58.57
C HIS A 19 -6.67 3.36 -57.79
N PRO A 20 -7.29 2.33 -58.40
CA PRO A 20 -7.83 1.18 -57.68
C PRO A 20 -6.81 0.44 -56.78
N GLU A 21 -5.52 0.59 -57.05
CA GLU A 21 -4.42 0.03 -56.25
C GLU A 21 -3.90 0.96 -55.15
N PHE A 22 -4.35 2.20 -55.09
CA PHE A 22 -3.94 3.15 -54.07
C PHE A 22 -4.43 2.71 -52.71
N ARG A 23 -3.49 2.48 -51.79
CA ARG A 23 -3.77 2.20 -50.38
C ARG A 23 -3.01 3.19 -49.50
N LEU A 24 -3.74 3.78 -48.55
CA LEU A 24 -3.16 4.67 -47.56
C LEU A 24 -2.93 3.89 -46.26
N PHE A 25 -1.67 3.76 -45.85
CA PHE A 25 -1.29 3.16 -44.57
C PHE A 25 -0.85 4.28 -43.61
N LEU A 26 -1.56 4.41 -42.49
CA LEU A 26 -1.22 5.35 -41.42
C LEU A 26 -0.76 4.57 -40.20
N SER A 27 0.47 4.81 -39.75
CA SER A 27 1.03 4.24 -38.53
C SER A 27 1.19 5.33 -37.49
N SER A 28 0.53 5.17 -36.35
CA SER A 28 0.65 6.09 -35.22
C SER A 28 0.49 5.34 -33.91
N MET A 29 1.09 5.84 -32.83
CA MET A 29 0.67 5.43 -31.50
C MET A 29 -0.72 5.99 -31.21
N PRO A 30 -1.59 5.26 -30.48
CA PRO A 30 -2.89 5.76 -30.08
C PRO A 30 -2.76 7.08 -29.31
N THR A 31 -3.33 8.15 -29.85
CA THR A 31 -3.29 9.48 -29.22
C THR A 31 -4.67 10.12 -29.25
N PRO A 32 -5.10 10.82 -28.19
CA PRO A 32 -6.42 11.46 -28.14
C PRO A 32 -6.55 12.64 -29.12
N LYS A 33 -5.44 13.11 -29.69
CA LYS A 33 -5.39 14.19 -30.68
C LYS A 33 -5.63 13.70 -32.11
N PHE A 34 -5.66 12.39 -32.33
CA PHE A 34 -5.82 11.83 -33.66
C PHE A 34 -7.27 12.05 -34.18
N PRO A 35 -7.47 12.48 -35.44
CA PRO A 35 -8.80 12.79 -35.97
C PRO A 35 -9.77 11.61 -35.88
N VAL A 36 -10.92 11.84 -35.24
CA VAL A 36 -11.93 10.79 -35.00
C VAL A 36 -12.57 10.33 -36.31
N SER A 37 -12.81 11.24 -37.25
CA SER A 37 -13.38 10.96 -38.58
C SER A 37 -12.51 10.00 -39.41
N VAL A 38 -11.19 10.24 -39.44
CA VAL A 38 -10.22 9.36 -40.13
C VAL A 38 -10.18 7.99 -39.45
N LEU A 39 -10.26 7.92 -38.11
CA LEU A 39 -10.36 6.65 -37.40
C LEU A 39 -11.67 5.92 -37.68
N GLN A 40 -12.80 6.62 -37.79
CA GLN A 40 -14.10 6.00 -38.08
C GLN A 40 -14.13 5.41 -39.50
N ASN A 41 -13.50 6.07 -40.47
CA ASN A 41 -13.51 5.67 -41.88
C ASN A 41 -12.35 4.73 -42.28
N SER A 42 -11.46 4.35 -41.36
CA SER A 42 -10.29 3.51 -41.65
C SER A 42 -10.43 2.09 -41.07
N VAL A 43 -9.74 1.14 -41.70
CA VAL A 43 -9.52 -0.20 -41.12
C VAL A 43 -8.41 -0.10 -40.08
N LYS A 44 -8.72 -0.46 -38.83
CA LYS A 44 -7.80 -0.39 -37.70
C LYS A 44 -7.11 -1.73 -37.52
N VAL A 45 -5.79 -1.72 -37.54
CA VAL A 45 -4.97 -2.88 -37.22
C VAL A 45 -4.09 -2.50 -36.04
N THR A 46 -4.24 -3.20 -34.92
CA THR A 46 -3.44 -3.01 -33.72
C THR A 46 -2.44 -4.16 -33.63
N ASN A 47 -1.14 -3.83 -33.67
CA ASN A 47 -0.10 -4.80 -33.36
C ASN A 47 0.17 -4.75 -31.86
N GLU A 48 -0.25 -5.80 -31.14
CA GLU A 48 0.08 -5.96 -29.72
C GLU A 48 1.32 -6.83 -29.56
N PRO A 49 2.24 -6.51 -28.64
CA PRO A 49 3.33 -7.41 -28.35
C PRO A 49 2.79 -8.77 -27.87
N PRO A 50 3.48 -9.88 -28.19
CA PRO A 50 3.07 -11.19 -27.74
C PRO A 50 2.88 -11.19 -26.22
N LYS A 51 1.70 -11.61 -25.78
CA LYS A 51 1.37 -11.71 -24.36
C LYS A 51 1.74 -13.10 -23.87
N GLY A 52 2.43 -13.16 -22.73
CA GLY A 52 2.76 -14.39 -22.02
C GLY A 52 4.24 -14.69 -22.03
N LEU A 53 4.71 -15.29 -20.93
CA LEU A 53 6.10 -15.66 -20.71
C LEU A 53 6.66 -16.49 -21.88
N LYS A 54 5.94 -17.54 -22.27
CA LYS A 54 6.32 -18.43 -23.38
C LYS A 54 6.56 -17.69 -24.69
N ALA A 55 5.64 -16.80 -25.08
CA ALA A 55 5.70 -16.12 -26.36
C ALA A 55 6.86 -15.10 -26.40
N ASN A 56 7.11 -14.40 -25.29
CA ASN A 56 8.24 -13.47 -25.15
C ASN A 56 9.59 -14.18 -25.24
N VAL A 57 9.75 -15.31 -24.55
CA VAL A 57 11.01 -16.07 -24.58
C VAL A 57 11.18 -16.76 -25.93
N LYS A 58 10.11 -17.32 -26.52
CA LYS A 58 10.17 -17.89 -27.88
C LYS A 58 10.63 -16.86 -28.91
N ARG A 59 10.09 -15.64 -28.86
CA ARG A 59 10.56 -14.54 -29.72
C ARG A 59 12.03 -14.24 -29.49
N ALA A 60 12.47 -14.18 -28.23
CA ALA A 60 13.88 -13.95 -27.89
C ALA A 60 14.83 -15.03 -28.43
N LEU A 61 14.43 -16.30 -28.40
CA LEU A 61 15.23 -17.41 -28.95
C LEU A 61 15.22 -17.48 -30.49
N ILE A 62 14.22 -16.88 -31.14
CA ILE A 62 14.16 -16.80 -32.61
C ILE A 62 15.03 -15.64 -33.11
N GLU A 63 15.06 -14.53 -32.38
CA GLU A 63 15.89 -13.37 -32.69
C GLU A 63 17.39 -13.62 -32.44
N MET A 64 17.75 -14.61 -31.62
CA MET A 64 19.15 -14.96 -31.34
C MET A 64 19.78 -15.74 -32.49
N GLU A 65 21.02 -15.35 -32.85
CA GLU A 65 21.85 -16.09 -33.81
C GLU A 65 22.35 -17.41 -33.22
N GLU A 66 22.40 -18.46 -34.04
CA GLU A 66 22.82 -19.80 -33.62
C GLU A 66 24.30 -19.83 -33.20
N ASP A 67 25.17 -19.13 -33.94
CA ASP A 67 26.60 -19.07 -33.62
C ASP A 67 26.86 -18.39 -32.26
N PHE A 68 26.13 -17.31 -31.95
CA PHE A 68 26.22 -16.60 -30.67
C PHE A 68 25.81 -17.48 -29.48
N PHE A 69 24.86 -18.40 -29.69
CA PHE A 69 24.37 -19.30 -28.65
C PHE A 69 25.26 -20.55 -28.49
N GLU A 70 25.74 -21.11 -29.60
CA GLU A 70 26.41 -22.41 -29.60
C GLU A 70 27.93 -22.31 -29.36
N GLN A 71 28.59 -21.23 -29.78
CA GLN A 71 30.05 -21.08 -29.74
C GLN A 71 30.49 -20.06 -28.67
N HIS A 72 30.96 -20.54 -27.52
CA HIS A 72 31.56 -19.70 -26.48
C HIS A 72 32.54 -20.48 -25.59
N VAL A 73 33.56 -19.81 -25.03
CA VAL A 73 34.61 -20.39 -24.15
C VAL A 73 34.03 -21.08 -22.91
N LEU A 74 32.89 -20.57 -22.42
CA LEU A 74 32.17 -21.05 -21.24
C LEU A 74 31.13 -22.15 -21.54
N GLU A 75 31.06 -22.62 -22.79
CA GLU A 75 30.18 -23.70 -23.26
C GLU A 75 28.76 -23.71 -22.66
N GLN A 76 28.49 -24.59 -21.68
CA GLN A 76 27.16 -24.79 -21.09
C GLN A 76 26.75 -23.67 -20.13
N ASP A 77 27.71 -23.06 -19.44
CA ASP A 77 27.44 -21.98 -18.47
C ASP A 77 26.99 -20.73 -19.21
N TRP A 78 27.59 -20.45 -20.38
CA TRP A 78 27.15 -19.39 -21.30
C TRP A 78 25.68 -19.55 -21.70
N ARG A 79 25.30 -20.73 -22.20
CA ARG A 79 23.91 -21.02 -22.63
C ARG A 79 22.91 -20.87 -21.49
N SER A 80 23.30 -21.29 -20.29
CA SER A 80 22.47 -21.19 -19.09
C SER A 80 22.26 -19.73 -18.67
N MET A 81 23.29 -18.90 -18.76
CA MET A 81 23.20 -17.45 -18.51
C MET A 81 22.37 -16.72 -19.59
N LEU A 82 22.58 -17.03 -20.88
CA LEU A 82 21.78 -16.47 -21.97
C LEU A 82 20.29 -16.76 -21.81
N PHE A 83 19.96 -18.02 -21.52
CA PHE A 83 18.59 -18.44 -21.25
C PHE A 83 18.03 -17.74 -20.01
N GLY A 84 18.82 -17.64 -18.93
CA GLY A 84 18.47 -16.92 -17.71
C GLY A 84 18.12 -15.46 -17.95
N ILE A 85 18.90 -14.73 -18.75
CA ILE A 85 18.62 -13.32 -19.12
C ILE A 85 17.35 -13.21 -19.97
N CYS A 86 17.11 -14.14 -20.90
CA CYS A 86 15.89 -14.14 -21.72
C CYS A 86 14.65 -14.39 -20.88
N MET A 87 14.70 -15.34 -19.93
CA MET A 87 13.64 -15.60 -18.97
C MET A 87 13.41 -14.40 -18.04
N PHE A 88 14.49 -13.81 -17.50
CA PHE A 88 14.46 -12.62 -16.67
C PHE A 88 13.77 -11.43 -17.37
N HIS A 89 14.17 -11.15 -18.62
CA HIS A 89 13.57 -10.07 -19.40
C HIS A 89 12.08 -10.29 -19.66
N ALA A 90 11.68 -11.52 -19.99
CA ALA A 90 10.29 -11.86 -20.22
C ALA A 90 9.43 -11.75 -18.94
N ILE A 91 9.96 -12.15 -17.77
CA ILE A 91 9.28 -12.04 -16.48
C ILE A 91 9.07 -10.57 -16.09
N ILE A 92 10.08 -9.72 -16.31
CA ILE A 92 9.99 -8.29 -16.01
C ILE A 92 8.93 -7.60 -16.87
N GLN A 93 8.84 -7.96 -18.15
CA GLN A 93 7.79 -7.47 -19.05
C GLN A 93 6.40 -7.93 -18.60
N GLU A 94 6.25 -9.19 -18.23
CA GLU A 94 4.99 -9.75 -17.74
C GLU A 94 4.57 -9.15 -16.39
N ARG A 95 5.53 -8.84 -15.50
CA ARG A 95 5.26 -8.16 -14.22
C ARG A 95 4.54 -6.82 -14.39
N LYS A 96 4.73 -6.11 -15.50
CA LYS A 96 4.03 -4.85 -15.79
C LYS A 96 2.50 -5.00 -15.75
N LYS A 97 1.96 -6.17 -16.08
CA LYS A 97 0.52 -6.45 -16.06
C LYS A 97 -0.07 -6.40 -14.64
N PHE A 98 0.74 -6.70 -13.63
CA PHE A 98 0.31 -6.74 -12.24
C PHE A 98 0.20 -5.35 -11.58
N GLY A 99 0.55 -4.27 -12.29
CA GLY A 99 0.40 -2.89 -11.77
C GLY A 99 1.26 -2.70 -10.51
N PRO A 100 0.73 -2.07 -9.43
CA PRO A 100 1.50 -1.80 -8.20
C PRO A 100 2.09 -3.03 -7.50
N LEU A 101 1.52 -4.23 -7.70
CA LEU A 101 2.07 -5.49 -7.19
C LEU A 101 3.30 -5.96 -7.98
N GLY A 102 3.36 -5.61 -9.27
CA GLY A 102 4.49 -5.92 -10.14
C GLY A 102 5.62 -4.91 -9.95
N TRP A 103 5.29 -3.63 -10.17
CA TRP A 103 6.19 -2.48 -10.04
C TRP A 103 5.41 -1.32 -9.41
N ASN A 104 6.00 -0.58 -8.48
CA ASN A 104 5.36 0.61 -7.93
C ASN A 104 5.13 1.64 -9.04
N ILE A 105 6.13 1.83 -9.91
CA ILE A 105 6.04 2.70 -11.09
C ILE A 105 6.09 1.84 -12.36
N THR A 106 5.25 2.13 -13.34
CA THR A 106 5.26 1.39 -14.61
C THR A 106 6.48 1.78 -15.44
N TYR A 107 7.45 0.87 -15.53
CA TYR A 107 8.61 1.01 -16.40
C TYR A 107 8.38 0.38 -17.78
N GLU A 108 9.10 0.88 -18.78
CA GLU A 108 9.13 0.33 -20.13
C GLU A 108 10.49 -0.31 -20.38
N PHE A 109 10.48 -1.63 -20.56
CA PHE A 109 11.66 -2.44 -20.87
C PHE A 109 11.61 -2.87 -22.32
N ASN A 110 12.63 -2.47 -23.07
CA ASN A 110 12.73 -2.68 -24.52
C ASN A 110 13.64 -3.86 -24.84
N ASN A 111 13.52 -4.40 -26.06
CA ASN A 111 14.42 -5.43 -26.55
C ASN A 111 15.89 -4.94 -26.59
N SER A 112 16.12 -3.65 -26.82
CA SER A 112 17.46 -3.05 -26.78
C SER A 112 18.14 -3.18 -25.42
N ASP A 113 17.39 -3.21 -24.32
CA ASP A 113 17.95 -3.42 -22.98
C ASP A 113 18.48 -4.85 -22.83
N ARG A 114 17.76 -5.83 -23.41
CA ARG A 114 18.19 -7.23 -23.48
C ARG A 114 19.45 -7.35 -24.33
N GLU A 115 19.47 -6.75 -25.51
CA GLU A 115 20.63 -6.77 -26.42
C GLU A 115 21.87 -6.15 -25.76
N CYS A 116 21.75 -4.99 -25.11
CA CYS A 116 22.87 -4.40 -24.38
C CYS A 116 23.31 -5.30 -23.20
N ALA A 117 22.38 -5.97 -22.50
CA ALA A 117 22.73 -6.92 -21.44
C ALA A 117 23.49 -8.15 -21.97
N LEU A 118 23.10 -8.69 -23.13
CA LEU A 118 23.79 -9.81 -23.78
C LEU A 118 25.19 -9.41 -24.29
N MET A 119 25.31 -8.22 -24.88
CA MET A 119 26.60 -7.68 -25.34
C MET A 119 27.56 -7.44 -24.17
N ASN A 120 27.04 -6.87 -23.06
CA ASN A 120 27.82 -6.69 -21.85
C ASN A 120 28.28 -8.05 -21.29
N LEU A 121 27.40 -9.05 -21.26
CA LEU A 121 27.76 -10.40 -20.81
C LEU A 121 28.91 -10.98 -21.64
N GLN A 122 28.86 -10.85 -22.97
CA GLN A 122 29.92 -11.31 -23.88
C GLN A 122 31.26 -10.62 -23.57
N MET A 123 31.24 -9.29 -23.43
CA MET A 123 32.45 -8.49 -23.14
C MET A 123 33.11 -8.89 -21.82
N PHE A 124 32.34 -9.17 -20.77
CA PHE A 124 32.90 -9.56 -19.46
C PHE A 124 33.32 -11.03 -19.37
N CYS A 125 32.79 -11.89 -20.25
CA CYS A 125 33.05 -13.32 -20.24
C CYS A 125 34.09 -13.77 -21.28
N GLU A 126 34.73 -12.83 -21.99
CA GLU A 126 35.74 -13.11 -23.02
C GLU A 126 36.95 -13.88 -22.45
N ASP A 127 37.37 -13.55 -21.22
CA ASP A 127 38.50 -14.17 -20.54
C ASP A 127 38.20 -15.55 -19.93
N GLY A 128 36.96 -16.06 -20.07
CA GLY A 128 36.54 -17.37 -19.53
C GLY A 128 36.34 -17.41 -18.01
N THR A 129 36.46 -16.28 -17.31
CA THR A 129 36.06 -16.15 -15.89
C THR A 129 34.76 -15.37 -15.78
N ILE A 130 33.85 -15.76 -14.88
CA ILE A 130 32.56 -15.09 -14.69
C ILE A 130 32.64 -14.13 -13.48
N PRO A 131 32.72 -12.80 -13.69
CA PRO A 131 32.75 -11.83 -12.59
C PRO A 131 31.33 -11.51 -12.10
N TRP A 132 30.80 -12.33 -11.19
CA TRP A 132 29.43 -12.19 -10.66
C TRP A 132 29.11 -10.82 -10.08
N ASP A 133 29.99 -10.26 -9.26
CA ASP A 133 29.76 -8.96 -8.60
C ASP A 133 29.70 -7.81 -9.62
N ALA A 134 30.53 -7.86 -10.67
CA ALA A 134 30.53 -6.84 -11.73
C ALA A 134 29.29 -6.95 -12.61
N LEU A 135 28.88 -8.17 -12.95
CA LEU A 135 27.70 -8.42 -13.77
C LEU A 135 26.41 -8.06 -13.02
N GLU A 136 26.32 -8.37 -11.72
CA GLU A 136 25.18 -7.96 -10.88
C GLU A 136 25.10 -6.43 -10.77
N TYR A 137 26.23 -5.76 -10.61
CA TYR A 137 26.28 -4.30 -10.53
C TYR A 137 25.83 -3.63 -11.84
N ILE A 138 26.33 -4.08 -12.99
CA ILE A 138 26.02 -3.48 -14.30
C ILE A 138 24.57 -3.71 -14.70
N THR A 139 23.98 -4.83 -14.29
CA THR A 139 22.59 -5.13 -14.60
C THR A 139 21.62 -4.44 -13.63
N SER A 140 21.95 -4.35 -12.34
CA SER A 140 21.01 -3.91 -11.30
C SER A 140 21.35 -2.58 -10.58
N ASN A 141 22.53 -1.99 -10.76
CA ASN A 141 22.98 -0.75 -10.13
C ASN A 141 22.88 -0.73 -8.59
N ASN A 142 23.29 -1.81 -7.92
CA ASN A 142 23.24 -1.85 -6.46
C ASN A 142 24.43 -1.09 -5.84
N ILE A 143 24.15 0.02 -5.15
CA ILE A 143 25.15 0.90 -4.53
C ILE A 143 25.90 0.21 -3.38
N ASP A 144 25.33 -0.79 -2.71
CA ASP A 144 26.03 -1.51 -1.62
C ASP A 144 27.27 -2.27 -2.14
N TYR A 145 27.28 -2.63 -3.43
CA TYR A 145 28.42 -3.28 -4.06
C TYR A 145 29.54 -2.30 -4.42
N LEU A 146 29.27 -0.99 -4.60
CA LEU A 146 30.33 0.01 -4.84
C LEU A 146 31.28 0.10 -3.65
N LEU A 147 30.77 -0.02 -2.42
CA LEU A 147 31.59 -0.07 -1.21
C LEU A 147 32.44 -1.34 -1.16
N ASN A 148 31.88 -2.48 -1.56
CA ASN A 148 32.63 -3.75 -1.63
C ASN A 148 33.64 -3.78 -2.78
N LEU A 149 33.35 -3.19 -3.94
CA LEU A 149 34.30 -3.04 -5.06
C LEU A 149 35.45 -2.07 -4.70
N PHE A 150 35.17 -0.99 -3.98
CA PHE A 150 36.21 -0.13 -3.41
C PHE A 150 37.11 -0.91 -2.43
N ASN A 151 36.52 -1.74 -1.57
CA ASN A 151 37.24 -2.59 -0.62
C ASN A 151 38.04 -3.73 -1.31
N PHE A 152 37.58 -4.22 -2.46
CA PHE A 152 38.27 -5.26 -3.22
C PHE A 152 39.52 -4.70 -3.94
N ARG A 153 39.42 -3.48 -4.48
CA ARG A 153 40.53 -2.82 -5.17
C ARG A 153 41.62 -2.33 -4.21
N THR A 154 41.27 -1.95 -2.97
CA THR A 154 42.25 -1.62 -1.91
C THR A 154 43.02 -2.86 -1.42
N ARG A 155 42.43 -4.05 -1.49
CA ARG A 155 43.10 -5.31 -1.11
C ARG A 155 44.14 -5.79 -2.13
N ILE A 156 43.96 -5.49 -3.42
CA ILE A 156 44.90 -5.84 -4.50
C ILE A 156 46.10 -4.86 -4.55
N MET A 157 45.94 -3.62 -4.09
CA MET A 157 47.00 -2.60 -4.12
C MET A 157 47.93 -2.58 -2.91
N GLY A 158 47.82 -3.51 -1.95
CA GLY A 158 48.81 -3.68 -0.89
C GLY A 158 49.07 -2.43 -0.03
N CYS A 159 48.08 -1.53 0.11
CA CYS A 159 48.21 -0.40 1.03
C CYS A 159 47.93 -0.87 2.46
N SER A 160 48.89 -0.64 3.35
CA SER A 160 48.82 -0.99 4.77
C SER A 160 47.63 -0.33 5.46
N ALA A 161 47.05 -1.07 6.43
CA ALA A 161 45.82 -0.77 7.13
C ALA A 161 45.93 0.35 8.20
N GLU A 162 46.72 1.41 7.96
CA GLU A 162 47.00 2.45 8.97
C GLU A 162 46.37 3.83 8.66
N LEU A 163 45.53 3.95 7.61
CA LEU A 163 44.97 5.24 7.18
C LEU A 163 43.46 5.41 7.46
N PHE A 164 42.85 4.54 8.26
CA PHE A 164 41.41 4.59 8.54
C PHE A 164 41.00 5.43 9.77
N ASP A 165 41.95 5.91 10.58
CA ASP A 165 41.65 6.66 11.82
C ASP A 165 41.76 8.19 11.71
N MET A 166 41.85 8.76 10.50
CA MET A 166 41.98 10.21 10.35
C MET A 166 41.23 10.76 9.14
N ILE A 167 39.91 10.71 9.17
CA ILE A 167 39.05 11.55 8.33
C ILE A 167 37.98 12.18 9.22
N PRO A 168 38.22 13.40 9.71
CA PRO A 168 37.46 14.50 9.14
C PRO A 168 38.40 15.60 8.63
N THR A 169 37.98 16.31 7.59
CA THR A 169 38.63 17.52 7.04
C THR A 169 40.00 17.31 6.37
N ALA A 170 40.02 16.88 5.11
CA ALA A 170 41.15 17.13 4.21
C ALA A 170 40.69 17.93 2.98
N THR A 171 41.00 19.23 3.01
CA THR A 171 40.85 20.17 1.89
C THR A 171 41.96 19.91 0.88
N PHE A 172 41.65 19.40 -0.31
CA PHE A 172 42.65 19.23 -1.38
C PHE A 172 42.83 20.54 -2.17
N TYR A 173 44.05 21.05 -2.22
CA TYR A 173 44.46 22.18 -3.08
C TYR A 173 44.87 21.66 -4.47
N TYR A 174 44.23 22.16 -5.53
CA TYR A 174 44.77 22.06 -6.89
C TYR A 174 45.54 23.33 -7.25
N ARG A 175 46.76 23.16 -7.77
CA ARG A 175 47.57 24.22 -8.39
C ARG A 175 47.34 24.15 -9.90
N THR A 176 46.65 25.15 -10.46
CA THR A 176 46.60 25.38 -11.90
C THR A 176 47.37 26.66 -12.23
N ASP A 177 48.35 26.56 -13.12
CA ASP A 177 49.11 27.70 -13.62
C ASP A 177 48.26 28.64 -14.50
N HIS A 178 48.64 29.91 -14.47
CA HIS A 178 48.19 31.08 -15.25
C HIS A 178 46.98 31.91 -14.75
N HIS A 179 47.35 33.00 -14.06
CA HIS A 179 46.76 34.35 -14.05
C HIS A 179 45.21 34.49 -14.02
N ARG A 180 44.65 34.49 -12.80
CA ARG A 180 43.81 35.58 -12.23
C ARG A 180 43.37 35.19 -10.82
N GLN A 181 43.59 36.08 -9.85
CA GLN A 181 43.25 35.89 -8.44
C GLN A 181 41.71 35.93 -8.24
N GLY A 182 41.18 34.93 -7.54
CA GLY A 182 39.82 34.90 -7.02
C GLY A 182 39.57 33.60 -6.26
N VAL A 183 39.53 33.64 -4.93
CA VAL A 183 39.25 32.48 -4.06
C VAL A 183 37.75 32.42 -3.82
N HIS A 184 37.09 31.37 -4.33
CA HIS A 184 35.74 31.00 -3.91
C HIS A 184 35.76 29.57 -3.37
N ALA A 185 35.45 29.41 -2.08
CA ALA A 185 35.23 28.12 -1.44
C ALA A 185 33.80 27.67 -1.75
N TYR A 186 33.64 26.50 -2.38
CA TYR A 186 32.36 25.83 -2.52
C TYR A 186 32.37 24.55 -1.69
N THR A 187 31.42 24.44 -0.76
CA THR A 187 31.10 23.21 -0.05
C THR A 187 30.44 22.24 -1.04
N LEU A 188 31.11 21.14 -1.36
CA LEU A 188 30.63 20.15 -2.34
C LEU A 188 29.64 19.19 -1.67
N GLU A 189 28.38 19.26 -2.09
CA GLU A 189 27.33 18.28 -1.77
C GLU A 189 27.64 16.89 -2.37
N PRO A 190 27.11 15.79 -1.79
CA PRO A 190 27.38 14.39 -2.17
C PRO A 190 27.07 14.01 -3.63
N LYS A 191 26.47 14.90 -4.43
CA LYS A 191 26.26 14.71 -5.88
C LYS A 191 27.56 14.56 -6.68
N TRP A 192 28.68 15.12 -6.21
CA TRP A 192 29.93 15.08 -6.96
C TRP A 192 30.71 13.76 -6.85
N MET A 193 30.48 12.95 -5.81
CA MET A 193 31.09 11.61 -5.73
C MET A 193 30.54 10.65 -6.79
N ILE A 194 29.27 10.83 -7.17
CA ILE A 194 28.65 10.11 -8.28
C ILE A 194 29.38 10.47 -9.58
N GLN A 195 29.75 11.74 -9.77
CA GLN A 195 30.38 12.22 -11.01
C GLN A 195 31.87 11.85 -11.13
N PHE A 196 32.58 11.63 -10.01
CA PHE A 196 33.96 11.17 -10.02
C PHE A 196 34.10 9.67 -10.32
N GLY A 197 33.17 8.84 -9.85
CA GLY A 197 33.11 7.41 -10.21
C GLY A 197 32.95 7.18 -11.72
N PHE A 198 32.25 8.09 -12.41
CA PHE A 198 32.05 8.06 -13.86
C PHE A 198 33.31 8.37 -14.69
N ARG A 199 34.35 9.01 -14.12
CA ARG A 199 35.51 9.48 -14.90
C ARG A 199 36.68 8.49 -14.93
N ALA A 200 36.69 7.48 -14.06
CA ALA A 200 37.80 6.52 -13.93
C ALA A 200 37.68 5.30 -14.86
N ILE A 201 36.57 5.15 -15.61
CA ILE A 201 36.32 4.06 -16.57
C ILE A 201 36.28 4.65 -17.99
N SER A 202 37.32 5.43 -18.33
CA SER A 202 37.36 6.24 -19.57
C SER A 202 38.65 5.98 -20.34
N THR A 203 38.82 4.76 -20.84
CA THR A 203 39.72 4.46 -21.97
C THR A 203 39.13 3.37 -22.87
N HIS A 204 37.91 3.64 -23.37
CA HIS A 204 37.36 3.29 -24.70
C HIS A 204 35.83 3.37 -24.63
N ARG A 205 35.22 4.21 -25.47
CA ARG A 205 33.75 4.40 -25.62
C ARG A 205 33.07 3.06 -25.95
N PRO A 206 31.83 2.77 -25.48
CA PRO A 206 30.68 3.68 -25.46
C PRO A 206 30.21 4.08 -24.06
N SER A 207 29.95 5.37 -23.89
CA SER A 207 29.73 6.05 -22.62
C SER A 207 28.25 6.13 -22.16
N ASP A 208 27.33 5.33 -22.71
CA ASP A 208 25.89 5.46 -22.37
C ASP A 208 25.19 4.17 -21.90
N CYS A 209 25.87 3.00 -21.84
CA CYS A 209 25.20 1.69 -21.58
C CYS A 209 25.66 0.95 -20.31
N LEU A 210 26.24 1.63 -19.32
CA LEU A 210 26.85 0.93 -18.16
C LEU A 210 25.83 0.40 -17.14
N ILE A 211 24.55 0.79 -17.24
CA ILE A 211 23.48 0.25 -16.38
C ILE A 211 22.26 -0.08 -17.25
N THR A 212 22.07 -1.36 -17.58
CA THR A 212 21.06 -1.76 -18.58
C THR A 212 19.63 -1.65 -18.05
N TYR A 213 19.33 -2.29 -16.92
CA TYR A 213 17.99 -2.28 -16.33
C TYR A 213 17.87 -1.29 -15.17
N GLY A 214 18.87 -1.23 -14.30
CA GLY A 214 18.88 -0.34 -13.12
C GLY A 214 18.78 1.16 -13.43
N GLY A 215 19.18 1.61 -14.64
CA GLY A 215 19.11 3.00 -15.06
C GLY A 215 17.69 3.46 -15.40
N ARG A 216 16.79 2.53 -15.72
CA ARG A 216 15.37 2.81 -15.97
C ARG A 216 14.55 2.85 -14.69
N VAL A 217 14.98 2.10 -13.67
CA VAL A 217 14.25 1.96 -12.41
C VAL A 217 14.68 3.06 -11.45
N THR A 218 13.74 3.94 -11.13
CA THR A 218 13.97 5.12 -10.30
C THR A 218 13.67 4.91 -8.82
N ASP A 219 12.75 4.00 -8.48
CA ASP A 219 12.36 3.73 -7.09
C ASP A 219 13.28 2.70 -6.44
N MET A 220 13.68 2.95 -5.20
CA MET A 220 14.61 2.09 -4.45
C MET A 220 14.00 0.72 -4.16
N TRP A 221 12.70 0.65 -3.89
CA TRP A 221 11.99 -0.61 -3.62
C TRP A 221 11.84 -1.46 -4.89
N ASP A 222 11.61 -0.81 -6.02
CA ASP A 222 11.59 -1.48 -7.32
C ASP A 222 13.00 -1.95 -7.72
N GLN A 223 14.07 -1.19 -7.41
CA GLN A 223 15.45 -1.64 -7.60
C GLN A 223 15.75 -2.89 -6.75
N ARG A 224 15.38 -2.91 -5.46
CA ARG A 224 15.50 -4.09 -4.59
C ARG A 224 14.78 -5.30 -5.16
N CYS A 225 13.59 -5.10 -5.72
CA CYS A 225 12.83 -6.15 -6.40
C CYS A 225 13.55 -6.68 -7.65
N LEU A 226 14.03 -5.77 -8.50
CA LEU A 226 14.80 -6.10 -9.70
C LEU A 226 16.03 -6.95 -9.37
N THR A 227 16.84 -6.54 -8.38
CA THR A 227 18.03 -7.29 -7.94
C THR A 227 17.64 -8.66 -7.42
N THR A 228 16.57 -8.75 -6.64
CA THR A 228 16.12 -10.04 -6.06
C THR A 228 15.68 -11.00 -7.15
N ILE A 229 14.93 -10.53 -8.16
CA ILE A 229 14.53 -11.34 -9.30
C ILE A 229 15.77 -11.75 -10.11
N LEU A 230 16.71 -10.83 -10.34
CA LEU A 230 17.94 -11.12 -11.06
C LEU A 230 18.72 -12.25 -10.39
N LYS A 231 18.88 -12.25 -9.07
CA LYS A 231 19.59 -13.30 -8.32
C LYS A 231 19.00 -14.70 -8.50
N ILE A 232 17.71 -14.83 -8.83
CA ILE A 232 17.07 -16.12 -9.10
C ILE A 232 17.56 -16.73 -10.42
N PHE A 233 17.78 -15.88 -11.43
CA PHE A 233 18.19 -16.28 -12.78
C PHE A 233 19.69 -16.19 -13.00
N PHE A 234 20.36 -15.34 -12.23
CA PHE A 234 21.75 -14.94 -12.39
C PHE A 234 22.44 -15.01 -11.02
N SER A 235 22.86 -16.22 -10.66
CA SER A 235 23.67 -16.48 -9.47
C SER A 235 24.55 -17.71 -9.67
N PRO A 236 25.63 -17.87 -8.89
CA PRO A 236 26.49 -19.06 -8.99
C PRO A 236 25.72 -20.39 -8.85
N GLN A 237 24.66 -20.40 -8.04
CA GLN A 237 23.80 -21.56 -7.80
C GLN A 237 23.01 -21.98 -9.04
N THR A 238 22.74 -21.05 -9.96
CA THR A 238 22.03 -21.35 -11.21
C THR A 238 22.83 -22.23 -12.18
N LEU A 239 24.16 -22.28 -12.01
CA LEU A 239 25.04 -23.14 -12.79
C LEU A 239 25.10 -24.58 -12.25
N GLU A 240 24.48 -24.87 -11.10
CA GLU A 240 24.45 -26.22 -10.53
C GLU A 240 23.46 -27.15 -11.27
N ASP A 241 23.74 -28.44 -11.24
CA ASP A 241 22.95 -29.47 -11.92
C ASP A 241 21.59 -29.64 -11.23
N GLY A 242 20.51 -29.36 -11.98
CA GLY A 242 19.14 -29.53 -11.47
C GLY A 242 18.56 -28.31 -10.76
N TYR A 243 19.17 -27.12 -10.89
CA TYR A 243 18.58 -25.88 -10.39
C TYR A 243 17.24 -25.59 -11.09
N VAL A 244 16.21 -25.31 -10.29
CA VAL A 244 14.87 -24.99 -10.76
C VAL A 244 14.53 -23.55 -10.36
N TYR A 245 14.05 -22.75 -11.31
CA TYR A 245 13.68 -21.35 -11.10
C TYR A 245 12.41 -21.16 -10.25
N SER A 246 11.62 -22.21 -10.07
CA SER A 246 10.32 -22.17 -9.39
C SER A 246 10.12 -23.43 -8.55
N GLU A 247 9.49 -23.28 -7.37
CA GLU A 247 9.07 -24.39 -6.49
C GLU A 247 8.18 -25.43 -7.20
N SER A 248 7.56 -25.07 -8.32
CA SER A 248 6.73 -25.95 -9.14
C SER A 248 7.48 -27.04 -9.89
N GLY A 249 8.82 -26.98 -9.99
CA GLY A 249 9.61 -27.97 -10.74
C GLY A 249 9.56 -27.82 -12.26
N ARG A 250 8.69 -26.95 -12.80
CA ARG A 250 8.39 -26.88 -14.25
C ARG A 250 9.33 -25.97 -15.02
N TYR A 251 9.84 -24.92 -14.38
CA TYR A 251 10.72 -23.94 -15.01
C TYR A 251 12.16 -24.21 -14.60
N TYR A 252 12.93 -24.83 -15.48
CA TYR A 252 14.36 -25.04 -15.35
C TYR A 252 15.08 -24.66 -16.65
N CYS A 253 16.41 -24.61 -16.62
CA CYS A 253 17.23 -24.47 -17.83
C CYS A 253 17.57 -25.86 -18.39
N PRO A 254 17.11 -26.22 -19.61
CA PRO A 254 17.63 -27.41 -20.28
C PRO A 254 19.14 -27.32 -20.46
N ARG A 255 19.85 -28.46 -20.40
CA ARG A 255 21.28 -28.53 -20.71
C ARG A 255 21.48 -29.26 -22.03
N SER A 256 21.49 -28.51 -23.13
CA SER A 256 21.71 -29.04 -24.47
C SER A 256 22.68 -28.13 -25.22
N LYS A 257 23.36 -28.69 -26.22
CA LYS A 257 24.25 -27.92 -27.10
C LYS A 257 23.48 -27.14 -28.16
N LYS A 258 22.31 -27.64 -28.58
CA LYS A 258 21.54 -27.10 -29.69
C LYS A 258 20.46 -26.12 -29.25
N LEU A 259 20.33 -25.02 -29.99
CA LEU A 259 19.27 -24.03 -29.76
C LEU A 259 17.85 -24.62 -29.98
N GLU A 260 17.69 -25.56 -30.91
CA GLU A 260 16.40 -26.21 -31.20
C GLU A 260 15.78 -26.88 -29.96
N THR A 261 16.58 -27.54 -29.12
CA THR A 261 16.09 -28.20 -27.91
C THR A 261 15.49 -27.21 -26.90
N TYR A 262 16.04 -25.99 -26.84
CA TYR A 262 15.49 -24.93 -25.99
C TYR A 262 14.16 -24.40 -26.54
N ARG A 263 14.01 -24.33 -27.87
CA ARG A 263 12.75 -23.95 -28.52
C ARG A 263 11.66 -24.99 -28.24
N ASP A 264 11.96 -26.28 -28.39
CA ASP A 264 11.04 -27.38 -28.09
C ASP A 264 10.60 -27.40 -26.62
N TYR A 265 11.54 -27.15 -25.71
CA TYR A 265 11.24 -27.02 -24.29
C TYR A 265 10.25 -25.89 -24.01
N ILE A 266 10.45 -24.70 -24.59
CA ILE A 266 9.50 -23.59 -24.44
C ILE A 266 8.14 -23.97 -25.01
N GLU A 267 8.09 -24.70 -26.13
CA GLU A 267 6.83 -25.16 -26.71
C GLU A 267 6.05 -26.11 -25.79
N SER A 268 6.74 -26.89 -24.95
CA SER A 268 6.11 -27.75 -23.94
C SER A 268 5.47 -26.99 -22.77
N LEU A 269 5.84 -25.73 -22.54
CA LEU A 269 5.30 -24.94 -21.43
C LEU A 269 3.83 -24.53 -21.68
N PRO A 270 2.99 -24.50 -20.64
CA PRO A 270 1.59 -24.09 -20.75
C PRO A 270 1.47 -22.60 -21.12
N ASN A 271 0.51 -22.26 -21.98
CA ASN A 271 0.26 -20.87 -22.39
C ASN A 271 -0.49 -20.04 -21.34
N ASN A 272 -1.12 -20.67 -20.34
CA ASN A 272 -2.07 -20.01 -19.45
C ASN A 272 -1.45 -19.72 -18.08
N GLU A 273 -1.21 -18.45 -17.79
CA GLU A 273 -0.91 -17.96 -16.44
C GLU A 273 -2.05 -17.01 -16.03
N ASN A 274 -2.93 -17.47 -15.13
CA ASN A 274 -4.00 -16.67 -14.52
C ASN A 274 -3.41 -15.46 -13.75
N PRO A 275 -4.07 -14.27 -13.70
CA PRO A 275 -5.48 -14.14 -13.33
C PRO A 275 -6.33 -13.11 -14.10
N GLU A 276 -7.55 -13.54 -14.41
CA GLU A 276 -8.65 -12.94 -15.21
C GLU A 276 -9.25 -11.62 -14.66
N ASN A 277 -8.77 -11.11 -13.52
CA ASN A 277 -9.50 -10.09 -12.76
C ASN A 277 -9.41 -8.67 -13.34
N LYS A 278 -8.27 -8.26 -13.91
CA LYS A 278 -8.10 -6.88 -14.41
C LYS A 278 -8.78 -6.64 -15.76
N GLU A 279 -8.72 -7.63 -16.65
CA GLU A 279 -9.34 -7.55 -17.97
C GLU A 279 -10.86 -7.35 -17.84
N SER A 280 -11.47 -8.06 -16.90
CA SER A 280 -12.89 -7.92 -16.55
C SER A 280 -13.28 -6.48 -16.19
N LEU A 281 -12.50 -5.77 -15.37
CA LEU A 281 -12.79 -4.38 -15.01
C LEU A 281 -12.68 -3.42 -16.20
N THR A 282 -11.71 -3.63 -17.09
CA THR A 282 -11.57 -2.81 -18.31
C THR A 282 -12.73 -3.02 -19.28
N LEU A 283 -13.23 -4.25 -19.40
CA LEU A 283 -14.42 -4.56 -20.17
C LEU A 283 -15.65 -3.90 -19.58
N ILE A 284 -15.86 -4.02 -18.25
CA ILE A 284 -16.98 -3.37 -17.56
C ILE A 284 -16.97 -1.86 -17.79
N LYS A 285 -15.80 -1.22 -17.65
CA LYS A 285 -15.67 0.23 -17.91
C LYS A 285 -16.04 0.58 -19.35
N THR A 286 -15.55 -0.19 -20.33
CA THR A 286 -15.89 0.01 -21.74
C THR A 286 -17.38 -0.15 -21.99
N ILE A 287 -18.02 -1.14 -21.36
CA ILE A 287 -19.47 -1.35 -21.45
C ILE A 287 -20.24 -0.14 -20.89
N VAL A 288 -19.83 0.37 -19.73
CA VAL A 288 -20.42 1.57 -19.12
C VAL A 288 -20.24 2.80 -19.99
N ASP A 289 -19.07 2.97 -20.60
CA ASP A 289 -18.77 4.12 -21.48
C ASP A 289 -19.56 4.07 -22.80
N VAL A 290 -19.86 2.87 -23.32
CA VAL A 290 -20.66 2.65 -24.54
C VAL A 290 -22.17 2.70 -24.24
N GLN A 291 -22.58 2.53 -22.99
CA GLN A 291 -23.99 2.52 -22.62
C GLN A 291 -24.65 3.85 -23.02
N PRO A 292 -25.72 3.84 -23.84
CA PRO A 292 -26.37 5.07 -24.26
C PRO A 292 -26.91 5.79 -23.02
N ARG A 293 -26.41 7.01 -22.77
CA ARG A 293 -26.91 7.90 -21.72
C ARG A 293 -28.30 8.48 -22.04
N ALA A 294 -29.02 7.89 -22.99
CA ALA A 294 -30.41 8.21 -23.25
C ALA A 294 -31.22 7.83 -22.02
N ALA A 295 -31.56 8.86 -21.24
CA ALA A 295 -32.45 8.76 -20.11
C ALA A 295 -33.69 7.97 -20.53
N GLY A 296 -33.89 6.81 -19.90
CA GLY A 296 -35.19 6.17 -19.90
C GLY A 296 -36.20 7.21 -19.41
N SER A 297 -37.12 7.56 -20.30
CA SER A 297 -38.32 8.35 -19.99
C SER A 297 -39.12 7.61 -18.92
N GLY A 298 -38.85 7.90 -17.64
CA GLY A 298 -39.50 7.23 -16.53
C GLY A 298 -38.89 7.56 -15.16
N GLY A 299 -39.22 8.73 -14.61
CA GLY A 299 -39.25 8.96 -13.16
C GLY A 299 -37.93 9.06 -12.38
N GLY A 300 -36.77 9.22 -13.04
CA GLY A 300 -35.50 9.49 -12.35
C GLY A 300 -35.36 10.95 -11.92
N GLU A 301 -34.70 11.18 -10.76
CA GLU A 301 -34.25 12.53 -10.35
C GLU A 301 -33.40 13.16 -11.47
N THR A 302 -33.59 14.46 -11.76
CA THR A 302 -32.74 15.14 -12.74
C THR A 302 -31.29 15.19 -12.25
N PRO A 303 -30.27 15.27 -13.13
CA PRO A 303 -28.88 15.36 -12.73
C PRO A 303 -28.62 16.47 -11.69
N ASP A 304 -29.27 17.62 -11.88
CA ASP A 304 -29.22 18.75 -10.95
C ASP A 304 -29.80 18.41 -9.56
N GLN A 305 -30.93 17.69 -9.53
CA GLN A 305 -31.55 17.22 -8.28
C GLN A 305 -30.65 16.21 -7.55
N ILE A 306 -30.01 15.30 -8.29
CA ILE A 306 -29.08 14.31 -7.72
C ILE A 306 -27.90 15.02 -7.07
N VAL A 307 -27.23 15.92 -7.79
CA VAL A 307 -26.07 16.65 -7.29
C VAL A 307 -26.45 17.54 -6.10
N TRP A 308 -27.61 18.19 -6.15
CA TRP A 308 -28.11 18.99 -5.04
C TRP A 308 -28.37 18.14 -3.78
N ARG A 309 -29.01 16.98 -3.94
CA ARG A 309 -29.27 16.03 -2.84
C ARG A 309 -27.97 15.50 -2.24
N ILE A 310 -27.01 15.07 -3.06
CA ILE A 310 -25.69 14.60 -2.60
C ILE A 310 -24.96 15.72 -1.85
N SER A 311 -25.02 16.95 -2.36
CA SER A 311 -24.41 18.11 -1.70
C SER A 311 -25.01 18.38 -0.33
N ASP A 312 -26.34 18.33 -0.21
CA ASP A 312 -27.05 18.55 1.05
C ASP A 312 -26.80 17.43 2.08
N GLN A 313 -26.80 16.17 1.62
CA GLN A 313 -26.46 15.01 2.45
C GLN A 313 -25.00 15.06 2.93
N THR A 314 -24.08 15.48 2.08
CA THR A 314 -22.65 15.60 2.43
C THR A 314 -22.43 16.72 3.44
N ARG A 315 -23.08 17.87 3.23
CA ARG A 315 -23.01 19.03 4.11
C ARG A 315 -23.58 18.78 5.49
N SER A 316 -24.67 18.00 5.60
CA SER A 316 -25.28 17.66 6.90
C SER A 316 -24.48 16.61 7.68
N LYS A 317 -23.79 15.69 7.00
CA LYS A 317 -22.95 14.67 7.63
C LYS A 317 -21.61 15.18 8.13
N ILE A 318 -20.94 16.05 7.37
CA ILE A 318 -19.60 16.54 7.68
C ILE A 318 -19.66 17.71 8.69
N ALA A 319 -18.83 17.67 9.73
CA ALA A 319 -18.70 18.76 10.70
C ALA A 319 -18.21 20.06 10.03
N LYS A 320 -18.62 21.23 10.56
CA LYS A 320 -18.27 22.53 9.97
C LYS A 320 -16.81 22.91 10.23
N SER A 321 -16.36 22.69 11.45
CA SER A 321 -15.01 22.98 11.94
C SER A 321 -14.73 22.17 13.20
N ILE A 322 -13.46 21.99 13.50
CA ILE A 322 -12.95 21.41 14.74
C ILE A 322 -12.50 22.57 15.64
N ASP A 323 -13.14 22.72 16.79
CA ASP A 323 -12.87 23.80 17.74
C ASP A 323 -11.59 23.52 18.53
N LYS A 324 -10.56 24.35 18.30
CA LYS A 324 -9.26 24.22 18.97
C LYS A 324 -9.30 24.55 20.47
N SER A 325 -10.34 25.21 20.95
CA SER A 325 -10.45 25.58 22.37
C SER A 325 -10.74 24.38 23.28
N LEU A 326 -11.14 23.24 22.72
CA LEU A 326 -11.47 22.02 23.45
C LEU A 326 -10.25 21.14 23.76
N ILE A 327 -9.03 21.67 23.60
CA ILE A 327 -7.80 20.94 23.91
C ILE A 327 -7.75 20.65 25.41
N ASN A 328 -7.55 19.37 25.75
CA ASN A 328 -7.30 18.94 27.11
C ASN A 328 -6.08 19.70 27.69
N PRO A 329 -6.22 20.39 28.85
CA PRO A 329 -5.11 21.10 29.49
C PRO A 329 -3.85 20.25 29.73
N GLU A 330 -4.00 18.94 29.91
CA GLU A 330 -2.86 18.02 30.10
C GLU A 330 -1.91 18.00 28.89
N LEU A 331 -2.43 18.18 27.68
CA LEU A 331 -1.63 18.23 26.46
C LEU A 331 -0.83 19.53 26.31
N MET A 332 -1.22 20.58 27.05
CA MET A 332 -0.64 21.93 27.00
C MET A 332 0.43 22.18 28.05
N ILE A 333 0.78 21.16 28.85
CA ILE A 333 1.85 21.27 29.84
C ILE A 333 3.19 21.33 29.10
N PRO A 334 3.99 22.39 29.28
CA PRO A 334 5.32 22.46 28.69
C PRO A 334 6.30 21.54 29.40
N ASP A 335 7.22 20.95 28.64
CA ASP A 335 8.34 20.16 29.16
C ASP A 335 9.34 21.06 29.93
N ASP A 336 10.35 20.46 30.59
CA ASP A 336 11.43 21.14 31.34
C ASP A 336 12.13 22.29 30.57
N MET A 337 12.06 22.26 29.24
CA MET A 337 12.68 23.24 28.33
C MET A 337 11.69 24.31 27.84
N GLY A 338 10.47 24.39 28.39
CA GLY A 338 9.43 25.35 28.00
C GLY A 338 8.80 25.08 26.63
N GLN A 339 9.08 23.93 26.02
CA GLN A 339 8.50 23.52 24.74
C GLN A 339 7.28 22.64 24.97
N LEU A 340 6.30 22.75 24.06
CA LEU A 340 5.16 21.85 24.04
C LEU A 340 5.61 20.42 23.64
N HIS A 341 4.93 19.42 24.17
CA HIS A 341 5.11 18.04 23.78
C HIS A 341 4.96 17.87 22.25
N SER A 342 5.91 17.14 21.62
CA SER A 342 5.99 17.03 20.16
C SER A 342 4.73 16.46 19.50
N LEU A 343 4.01 15.54 20.16
CA LEU A 343 2.76 15.02 19.58
C LEU A 343 1.62 16.05 19.62
N THR A 344 1.62 16.97 20.59
CA THR A 344 0.61 18.03 20.67
C THR A 344 0.78 19.05 19.53
N THR A 345 2.02 19.38 19.15
CA THR A 345 2.26 20.28 18.00
C THR A 345 1.76 19.65 16.69
N VAL A 346 2.00 18.35 16.50
CA VAL A 346 1.47 17.58 15.36
C VAL A 346 -0.06 17.62 15.34
N LEU A 347 -0.72 17.40 16.49
CA LEU A 347 -2.18 17.46 16.60
C LEU A 347 -2.73 18.84 16.22
N ILE A 348 -2.09 19.93 16.65
CA ILE A 348 -2.51 21.30 16.30
C ILE A 348 -2.40 21.53 14.79
N HIS A 349 -1.26 21.17 14.19
CA HIS A 349 -1.05 21.33 12.75
C HIS A 349 -2.00 20.47 11.91
N GLU A 350 -2.30 19.24 12.34
CA GLU A 350 -3.28 18.38 11.69
C GLU A 350 -4.70 18.96 11.80
N THR A 351 -5.08 19.49 12.97
CA THR A 351 -6.37 20.16 13.17
C THR A 351 -6.53 21.37 12.22
N ASP A 352 -5.46 22.15 12.01
CA ASP A 352 -5.46 23.26 11.07
C ASP A 352 -5.68 22.84 9.61
N ARG A 353 -5.07 21.73 9.21
CA ARG A 353 -5.25 21.16 7.86
C ARG A 353 -6.67 20.66 7.66
N PHE A 354 -7.23 19.94 8.65
CA PHE A 354 -8.63 19.52 8.62
C PHE A 354 -9.57 20.72 8.54
N ASN A 355 -9.37 21.75 9.35
CA ASN A 355 -10.21 22.96 9.30
C ASN A 355 -10.16 23.64 7.93
N THR A 356 -8.97 23.76 7.33
CA THR A 356 -8.80 24.31 5.97
C THR A 356 -9.57 23.49 4.94
N LEU A 357 -9.51 22.15 5.01
CA LEU A 357 -10.25 21.25 4.13
C LEU A 357 -11.77 21.35 4.35
N LEU A 358 -12.24 21.32 5.60
CA LEU A 358 -13.66 21.40 5.96
C LEU A 358 -14.28 22.72 5.47
N HIS A 359 -13.58 23.84 5.68
CA HIS A 359 -14.03 25.14 5.16
C HIS A 359 -14.14 25.14 3.64
N LEU A 360 -13.17 24.55 2.92
CA LEU A 360 -13.21 24.43 1.47
C LEU A 360 -14.40 23.58 1.00
N ILE A 361 -14.66 22.44 1.65
CA ILE A 361 -15.79 21.56 1.31
C ILE A 361 -17.11 22.30 1.52
N HIS A 362 -17.33 22.90 2.69
CA HIS A 362 -18.57 23.63 2.97
C HIS A 362 -18.77 24.84 2.05
N HIS A 363 -17.70 25.56 1.72
CA HIS A 363 -17.74 26.67 0.77
C HIS A 363 -18.11 26.18 -0.64
N SER A 364 -17.36 25.19 -1.16
CA SER A 364 -17.59 24.65 -2.51
C SER A 364 -19.00 24.04 -2.67
N LEU A 365 -19.50 23.29 -1.69
CA LEU A 365 -20.86 22.74 -1.71
C LEU A 365 -21.93 23.84 -1.69
N ASN A 366 -21.73 24.90 -0.92
CA ASN A 366 -22.67 26.01 -0.84
C ASN A 366 -22.72 26.82 -2.14
N GLU A 367 -21.56 27.09 -2.75
CA GLU A 367 -21.48 27.79 -4.04
C GLU A 367 -22.03 26.93 -5.19
N LEU A 368 -21.74 25.63 -5.21
CA LEU A 368 -22.34 24.70 -6.17
C LEU A 368 -23.88 24.68 -6.06
N GLN A 369 -24.43 24.64 -4.84
CA GLN A 369 -25.87 24.70 -4.62
C GLN A 369 -26.49 26.02 -5.10
N LYS A 370 -25.79 27.15 -5.00
CA LYS A 370 -26.24 28.45 -5.54
C LYS A 370 -26.12 28.51 -7.06
N ALA A 371 -25.09 27.89 -7.63
CA ALA A 371 -24.88 27.81 -9.08
C ALA A 371 -25.98 26.99 -9.76
N ILE A 372 -26.36 25.84 -9.19
CA ILE A 372 -27.49 25.02 -9.68
C ILE A 372 -28.82 25.81 -9.65
N LYS A 373 -29.00 26.71 -8.67
CA LYS A 373 -30.17 27.59 -8.59
C LYS A 373 -30.12 28.80 -9.53
N GLY A 374 -29.03 29.00 -10.27
CA GLY A 374 -28.83 30.13 -11.18
C GLY A 374 -28.50 31.46 -10.48
N ILE A 375 -28.15 31.43 -9.19
CA ILE A 375 -27.77 32.64 -8.42
C ILE A 375 -26.31 33.03 -8.69
N VAL A 376 -25.46 32.04 -8.93
CA VAL A 376 -24.02 32.18 -9.19
C VAL A 376 -23.72 31.57 -10.56
N VAL A 377 -22.82 32.17 -11.33
CA VAL A 377 -22.39 31.63 -12.63
C VAL A 377 -21.60 30.35 -12.42
N MET A 378 -21.88 29.33 -13.23
CA MET A 378 -21.13 28.07 -13.23
C MET A 378 -19.70 28.32 -13.73
N SER A 379 -18.69 28.03 -12.91
CA SER A 379 -17.27 28.09 -13.30
C SER A 379 -16.77 26.71 -13.72
N GLU A 380 -15.66 26.66 -14.47
CA GLU A 380 -15.01 25.41 -14.88
C GLU A 380 -14.70 24.50 -13.68
N GLU A 381 -14.22 25.06 -12.57
CA GLU A 381 -13.96 24.30 -11.34
C GLU A 381 -15.22 23.68 -10.73
N PHE A 382 -16.38 24.35 -10.82
CA PHE A 382 -17.64 23.81 -10.34
C PHE A 382 -18.28 22.80 -11.31
N GLU A 383 -18.05 22.94 -12.61
CA GLU A 383 -18.43 21.93 -13.60
C GLU A 383 -17.65 20.62 -13.40
N GLU A 384 -16.36 20.70 -13.05
CA GLU A 384 -15.57 19.53 -12.66
C GLU A 384 -16.15 18.85 -11.42
N VAL A 385 -16.53 19.62 -10.39
CA VAL A 385 -17.16 19.09 -9.16
C VAL A 385 -18.50 18.43 -9.49
N PHE A 386 -19.33 19.08 -10.30
CA PHE A 386 -20.63 18.57 -10.75
C PHE A 386 -20.48 17.22 -11.47
N THR A 387 -19.56 17.16 -12.44
CA THR A 387 -19.25 15.94 -13.20
C THR A 387 -18.67 14.85 -12.31
N SER A 388 -17.84 15.21 -11.33
CA SER A 388 -17.26 14.27 -10.37
C SER A 388 -18.34 13.63 -9.48
N PHE A 389 -19.32 14.41 -9.03
CA PHE A 389 -20.43 13.89 -8.20
C PHE A 389 -21.32 12.92 -8.96
N ILE A 390 -21.62 13.20 -10.22
CA ILE A 390 -22.36 12.29 -11.09
C ILE A 390 -21.59 10.97 -11.28
N ASN A 391 -20.27 11.05 -11.43
CA ASN A 391 -19.41 9.88 -11.60
C ASN A 391 -18.98 9.21 -10.28
N ASN A 392 -19.54 9.61 -9.13
CA ASN A 392 -19.18 9.11 -7.78
C ASN A 392 -17.66 9.21 -7.46
N LYS A 393 -17.00 10.24 -7.99
CA LYS A 393 -15.57 10.54 -7.75
C LYS A 393 -15.41 11.74 -6.84
N VAL A 394 -14.33 11.74 -6.07
CA VAL A 394 -13.93 12.90 -5.26
C VAL A 394 -13.41 14.00 -6.20
N PRO A 395 -13.90 15.25 -6.09
CA PRO A 395 -13.44 16.34 -6.93
C PRO A 395 -11.95 16.67 -6.75
N ASN A 396 -11.29 17.08 -7.83
CA ASN A 396 -9.87 17.44 -7.83
C ASN A 396 -9.54 18.57 -6.84
N MET A 397 -10.44 19.56 -6.69
CA MET A 397 -10.27 20.66 -5.73
C MET A 397 -10.12 20.14 -4.29
N TRP A 398 -10.89 19.12 -3.92
CA TRP A 398 -10.82 18.50 -2.60
C TRP A 398 -9.59 17.62 -2.48
N HIS A 399 -9.23 16.87 -3.53
CA HIS A 399 -8.04 16.02 -3.55
C HIS A 399 -6.74 16.84 -3.40
N LYS A 400 -6.65 18.02 -4.04
CA LYS A 400 -5.46 18.89 -3.97
C LYS A 400 -5.16 19.41 -2.55
N LYS A 401 -6.19 19.72 -1.75
CA LYS A 401 -6.03 20.14 -0.34
C LYS A 401 -6.23 19.00 0.65
N GLY A 402 -6.66 17.84 0.17
CA GLY A 402 -7.03 16.68 0.94
C GLY A 402 -5.88 15.71 1.16
N TYR A 403 -6.18 14.62 1.85
CA TYR A 403 -5.28 13.48 1.98
C TYR A 403 -5.38 12.58 0.74
N ASN A 404 -4.27 11.93 0.38
CA ASN A 404 -4.24 10.99 -0.74
C ASN A 404 -5.20 9.82 -0.48
N SER A 405 -6.16 9.61 -1.38
CA SER A 405 -7.17 8.57 -1.26
C SER A 405 -7.69 8.13 -2.62
N LEU A 406 -7.92 6.82 -2.77
CA LEU A 406 -8.50 6.20 -3.97
C LEU A 406 -9.96 5.76 -3.77
N LYS A 407 -10.58 6.15 -2.66
CA LYS A 407 -11.99 5.85 -2.37
C LYS A 407 -12.95 6.63 -3.27
N THR A 408 -14.10 6.02 -3.53
CA THR A 408 -15.27 6.68 -4.13
C THR A 408 -15.79 7.79 -3.23
N LEU A 409 -16.60 8.71 -3.78
CA LEU A 409 -17.10 9.86 -3.04
C LEU A 409 -17.83 9.46 -1.74
N GLY A 410 -18.70 8.46 -1.80
CA GLY A 410 -19.45 7.98 -0.63
C GLY A 410 -18.55 7.44 0.48
N SER A 411 -17.63 6.54 0.14
CA SER A 411 -16.66 5.98 1.09
C SER A 411 -15.68 7.02 1.62
N TRP A 412 -15.30 7.98 0.79
CA TRP A 412 -14.41 9.08 1.18
C TRP A 412 -15.07 10.02 2.21
N ILE A 413 -16.35 10.35 2.04
CA ILE A 413 -17.11 11.16 3.01
C ILE A 413 -17.21 10.45 4.36
N HIS A 414 -17.47 9.14 4.35
CA HIS A 414 -17.49 8.33 5.57
C HIS A 414 -16.13 8.32 6.25
N ASP A 415 -15.07 8.06 5.49
CA ASP A 415 -13.67 8.08 5.96
C ASP A 415 -13.29 9.44 6.58
N LEU A 416 -13.65 10.56 5.92
CA LEU A 416 -13.44 11.90 6.46
C LEU A 416 -14.18 12.12 7.78
N THR A 417 -15.39 11.58 7.92
CA THR A 417 -16.16 11.66 9.17
C THR A 417 -15.45 10.92 10.31
N LEU A 418 -14.91 9.73 10.04
CA LEU A 418 -14.12 8.97 11.01
C LEU A 418 -12.84 9.73 11.43
N ARG A 419 -12.17 10.39 10.48
CA ARG A 419 -10.95 11.17 10.73
C ARG A 419 -11.22 12.37 11.63
N VAL A 420 -12.27 13.13 11.32
CA VAL A 420 -12.66 14.28 12.12
C VAL A 420 -13.04 13.85 13.54
N ASP A 421 -13.76 12.74 13.69
CA ASP A 421 -14.09 12.22 15.02
C ASP A 421 -12.84 11.75 15.79
N PHE A 422 -11.88 11.10 15.12
CA PHE A 422 -10.59 10.71 15.72
C PHE A 422 -9.80 11.93 16.23
N ILE A 423 -9.61 12.96 15.39
CA ILE A 423 -8.89 14.18 15.79
C ILE A 423 -9.63 14.91 16.91
N THR A 424 -10.96 15.01 16.84
CA THR A 424 -11.77 15.64 17.88
C THR A 424 -11.62 14.94 19.22
N LYS A 425 -11.55 13.60 19.23
CA LYS A 425 -11.28 12.87 20.48
C LYS A 425 -9.88 13.01 20.98
N TRP A 426 -8.91 13.03 20.08
CA TRP A 426 -7.54 13.27 20.49
C TRP A 426 -7.40 14.65 21.16
N LEU A 427 -8.15 15.66 20.69
CA LEU A 427 -8.20 16.98 21.34
C LEU A 427 -8.86 16.93 22.73
N VAL A 428 -10.01 16.25 22.87
CA VAL A 428 -10.83 16.25 24.11
C VAL A 428 -10.29 15.28 25.17
N ASP A 429 -10.00 14.04 24.79
CA ASP A 429 -9.64 12.96 25.71
C ASP A 429 -8.12 12.91 25.99
N GLY A 430 -7.31 13.61 25.20
CA GLY A 430 -5.85 13.62 25.36
C GLY A 430 -5.15 12.45 24.66
N ALA A 431 -4.02 12.01 25.22
CA ALA A 431 -3.18 10.95 24.63
C ALA A 431 -3.98 9.66 24.41
N GLN A 432 -4.06 9.22 23.15
CA GLN A 432 -4.84 8.05 22.76
C GLN A 432 -4.03 6.76 22.97
N PRO A 433 -4.62 5.67 23.52
CA PRO A 433 -3.94 4.37 23.68
C PRO A 433 -3.44 3.76 22.37
N SER A 434 -4.13 4.05 21.26
CA SER A 434 -3.66 3.72 19.91
C SER A 434 -4.01 4.83 18.93
N SER A 435 -3.06 5.15 18.06
CA SER A 435 -3.22 6.15 17.00
C SER A 435 -3.63 5.48 15.68
N TRP A 436 -4.66 6.04 15.04
CA TRP A 436 -5.07 5.63 13.71
C TRP A 436 -4.20 6.33 12.67
N VAL A 437 -3.15 5.66 12.18
CA VAL A 437 -2.16 6.29 11.30
C VAL A 437 -2.78 6.73 9.98
N SER A 438 -3.67 5.91 9.42
CA SER A 438 -4.30 6.27 8.16
C SER A 438 -5.21 7.47 8.30
N GLY A 439 -5.64 7.83 9.52
CA GLY A 439 -6.51 8.97 9.79
C GLY A 439 -5.86 10.35 9.67
N LEU A 440 -4.52 10.43 9.71
CA LEU A 440 -3.76 11.68 9.66
C LEU A 440 -3.48 12.11 8.20
N PHE A 441 -3.30 13.41 7.95
CA PHE A 441 -2.78 13.88 6.65
C PHE A 441 -1.30 13.50 6.49
N PHE A 442 -0.50 13.74 7.53
CA PHE A 442 0.92 13.36 7.56
C PHE A 442 1.21 12.34 8.67
N PRO A 443 1.09 11.04 8.36
CA PRO A 443 1.60 9.95 9.20
C PRO A 443 3.02 10.15 9.72
N GLN A 444 3.91 10.66 8.86
CA GLN A 444 5.32 10.92 9.20
C GLN A 444 5.45 11.93 10.34
N GLY A 445 4.53 12.90 10.46
CA GLY A 445 4.52 13.87 11.55
C GLY A 445 4.34 13.20 12.92
N LEU A 446 3.42 12.23 13.01
CA LEU A 446 3.21 11.44 14.23
C LEU A 446 4.46 10.65 14.60
N LEU A 447 5.06 9.98 13.63
CA LEU A 447 6.23 9.12 13.82
C LEU A 447 7.45 9.92 14.27
N THR A 448 7.75 11.03 13.57
CA THR A 448 8.82 11.95 13.97
C THR A 448 8.53 12.59 15.32
N GLY A 449 7.27 12.95 15.60
CA GLY A 449 6.87 13.47 16.92
C GLY A 449 7.11 12.47 18.05
N SER A 450 6.90 11.18 17.80
CA SER A 450 7.23 10.11 18.75
C SER A 450 8.74 9.97 18.95
N LEU A 451 9.53 9.97 17.88
CA LEU A 451 11.00 9.93 17.96
C LEU A 451 11.55 11.14 18.71
N GLN A 452 11.02 12.34 18.47
CA GLN A 452 11.41 13.56 19.17
C GLN A 452 11.08 13.47 20.66
N SER A 453 9.92 12.94 21.02
CA SER A 453 9.52 12.77 22.42
C SER A 453 10.48 11.82 23.15
N TYR A 454 10.85 10.71 22.50
CA TYR A 454 11.86 9.78 23.02
C TYR A 454 13.25 10.42 23.11
N ALA A 455 13.70 11.09 22.05
CA ALA A 455 14.98 11.79 21.99
C ALA A 455 15.14 12.83 23.12
N ARG A 456 14.06 13.57 23.42
CA ARG A 456 14.03 14.54 24.53
C ARG A 456 14.10 13.86 25.89
N ARG A 457 13.30 12.81 26.11
CA ARG A 457 13.26 12.06 27.37
C ARG A 457 14.60 11.41 27.71
N PHE A 458 15.26 10.80 26.71
CA PHE A 458 16.52 10.06 26.90
C PHE A 458 17.77 10.86 26.51
N ARG A 459 17.64 12.11 26.03
CA ARG A 459 18.73 12.99 25.57
C ARG A 459 19.65 12.35 24.52
N VAL A 460 19.04 11.73 23.52
CA VAL A 460 19.71 11.06 22.40
C VAL A 460 19.47 11.86 21.11
N PRO A 461 20.44 11.97 20.18
CA PRO A 461 20.22 12.59 18.88
C PRO A 461 19.16 11.83 18.06
N ILE A 462 18.25 12.57 17.42
CA ILE A 462 17.14 11.98 16.65
C ILE A 462 17.63 11.12 15.48
N ASP A 463 18.74 11.49 14.84
CA ASP A 463 19.28 10.81 13.67
C ASP A 463 19.82 9.41 13.98
N ALA A 464 20.11 9.13 15.25
CA ALA A 464 20.54 7.81 15.71
C ALA A 464 19.37 6.88 16.05
N LEU A 465 18.13 7.37 16.05
CA LEU A 465 16.95 6.60 16.43
C LEU A 465 16.31 5.93 15.23
N MET A 466 15.93 4.67 15.42
CA MET A 466 15.16 3.87 14.48
C MET A 466 13.92 3.32 15.19
N PHE A 467 12.97 2.76 14.44
CA PHE A 467 11.84 2.03 15.01
C PHE A 467 12.08 0.53 14.98
N ASP A 468 11.77 -0.13 16.09
CA ASP A 468 11.53 -1.57 16.14
C ASP A 468 10.02 -1.84 16.28
N PHE A 469 9.57 -2.99 15.78
CA PHE A 469 8.15 -3.26 15.59
C PHE A 469 7.74 -4.51 16.36
N PHE A 470 6.74 -4.34 17.23
CA PHE A 470 6.18 -5.41 18.04
C PHE A 470 4.68 -5.52 17.77
N PRO A 471 4.25 -6.50 16.96
CA PRO A 471 2.83 -6.78 16.76
C PRO A 471 2.19 -7.25 18.07
N ILE A 472 1.04 -6.69 18.42
CA ILE A 472 0.21 -7.06 19.57
C ILE A 472 -0.98 -7.85 19.02
N PRO A 473 -1.41 -8.99 19.58
CA PRO A 473 -2.49 -9.83 19.04
C PRO A 473 -3.91 -9.25 19.27
N LEU A 474 -4.12 -7.99 18.88
CA LEU A 474 -5.38 -7.26 18.99
C LEU A 474 -5.73 -6.62 17.65
N TYR A 475 -6.95 -6.81 17.16
CA TYR A 475 -7.46 -6.08 16.01
C TYR A 475 -8.33 -4.92 16.48
N LEU A 476 -8.05 -3.73 15.95
CA LEU A 476 -8.78 -2.51 16.26
C LEU A 476 -9.30 -1.91 14.96
N SER A 477 -10.62 -1.76 14.85
CA SER A 477 -11.28 -1.10 13.73
C SER A 477 -11.78 0.28 14.16
N GLN A 478 -11.43 1.30 13.38
CA GLN A 478 -11.84 2.68 13.67
C GLN A 478 -13.36 2.88 13.56
N ASP A 479 -14.03 2.14 12.68
CA ASP A 479 -15.50 2.17 12.57
C ASP A 479 -16.19 1.73 13.85
N ASP A 480 -15.65 0.74 14.55
CA ASP A 480 -16.23 0.23 15.78
C ASP A 480 -16.01 1.20 16.94
N ILE A 481 -14.83 1.83 16.98
CA ILE A 481 -14.53 2.95 17.89
C ILE A 481 -15.52 4.09 17.66
N TYR A 482 -15.73 4.50 16.41
CA TYR A 482 -16.67 5.56 16.06
C TYR A 482 -18.11 5.25 16.50
N LYS A 483 -18.59 4.01 16.27
CA LYS A 483 -19.93 3.58 16.72
C LYS A 483 -20.05 3.61 18.25
N GLN A 484 -19.05 3.11 18.97
CA GLN A 484 -19.04 3.15 20.44
C GLN A 484 -19.09 4.59 20.96
N ASN A 485 -18.34 5.47 20.31
CA ASN A 485 -18.28 6.87 20.68
C ASN A 485 -19.59 7.62 20.42
N ASN A 486 -20.24 7.37 19.30
CA ASN A 486 -21.56 7.93 19.03
C ASN A 486 -22.62 7.40 19.99
N ARG A 487 -22.51 6.13 20.41
CA ARG A 487 -23.34 5.58 21.48
C ARG A 487 -23.09 6.29 22.82
N LYS A 488 -21.83 6.58 23.18
CA LYS A 488 -21.52 7.38 24.38
C LYS A 488 -22.10 8.79 24.29
N LYS A 489 -21.96 9.47 23.14
CA LYS A 489 -22.55 10.79 22.91
C LYS A 489 -24.07 10.77 23.05
N SER A 490 -24.75 9.76 22.51
CA SER A 490 -26.21 9.65 22.62
C SER A 490 -26.68 9.33 24.06
N LEU A 491 -25.97 8.47 24.79
CA LEU A 491 -26.24 8.23 26.21
C LEU A 491 -25.99 9.48 27.08
N ALA A 492 -24.92 10.22 26.82
CA ALA A 492 -24.62 11.46 27.53
C ALA A 492 -25.73 12.52 27.31
N LEU A 493 -26.24 12.63 26.08
CA LEU A 493 -27.34 13.56 25.76
C LEU A 493 -28.63 13.22 26.53
N VAL A 494 -28.93 11.93 26.71
CA VAL A 494 -30.09 11.45 27.48
C VAL A 494 -29.96 11.77 28.97
N HIS A 495 -28.75 11.73 29.53
CA HIS A 495 -28.50 12.08 30.93
C HIS A 495 -28.48 13.59 31.21
N THR A 496 -28.19 14.43 30.21
CA THR A 496 -28.20 15.90 30.34
C THR A 496 -29.58 16.56 30.14
N MET A 497 -30.61 15.80 29.75
CA MET A 497 -31.97 16.36 29.71
C MET A 497 -32.49 16.55 31.14
N PRO A 498 -33.02 17.74 31.50
CA PRO A 498 -33.65 17.91 32.79
C PRO A 498 -34.84 16.96 32.87
N SER A 499 -34.85 16.10 33.89
CA SER A 499 -36.00 15.26 34.23
C SER A 499 -37.27 16.12 34.13
N PRO A 500 -38.31 15.70 33.38
CA PRO A 500 -39.54 16.47 33.35
C PRO A 500 -40.04 16.57 34.78
N ARG A 501 -40.06 17.81 35.32
CA ARG A 501 -40.59 18.14 36.64
C ARG A 501 -41.89 17.34 36.80
N ARG A 502 -41.91 16.38 37.73
CA ARG A 502 -43.13 15.70 38.15
C ARG A 502 -44.13 16.79 38.51
N ARG A 503 -45.08 17.08 37.61
CA ARG A 503 -46.22 17.92 37.93
C ARG A 503 -46.91 17.26 39.10
N ARG A 504 -47.05 18.00 40.21
CA ARG A 504 -47.88 17.61 41.35
C ARG A 504 -49.25 17.22 40.79
N ALA A 505 -49.70 16.02 41.15
CA ALA A 505 -51.02 15.54 40.81
C ALA A 505 -52.03 16.31 41.68
N ASP A 506 -52.64 17.34 41.10
CA ASP A 506 -53.85 17.94 41.67
C ASP A 506 -55.07 17.12 41.22
N ALA A 507 -55.70 16.53 42.23
CA ALA A 507 -57.06 16.00 42.38
C ALA A 507 -57.91 15.70 41.12
N ALA A 508 -58.15 14.40 40.87
CA ALA A 508 -59.38 13.91 40.25
C ALA A 508 -60.33 13.36 41.33
N PRO A 509 -61.66 13.59 41.25
CA PRO A 509 -62.61 13.21 42.29
C PRO A 509 -62.95 11.71 42.27
N LYS A 510 -63.15 11.15 43.47
CA LYS A 510 -63.45 9.74 43.76
C LYS A 510 -64.86 9.32 43.27
N PRO A 511 -65.06 8.03 42.95
CA PRO A 511 -66.36 7.38 43.12
C PRO A 511 -66.38 6.43 44.34
N ARG A 512 -67.44 6.54 45.15
CA ARG A 512 -67.97 5.54 46.11
C ARG A 512 -69.45 5.35 45.73
N HIS A 513 -70.15 4.23 45.83
CA HIS A 513 -69.95 2.87 46.35
C HIS A 513 -71.09 2.04 45.72
N VAL A 514 -70.87 0.78 45.33
CA VAL A 514 -71.94 -0.25 45.36
C VAL A 514 -71.35 -1.56 45.88
N THR A 515 -72.12 -2.18 46.76
CA THR A 515 -71.81 -3.25 47.70
C THR A 515 -71.73 -4.65 47.07
N LYS A 516 -70.88 -5.52 47.63
CA LYS A 516 -70.91 -6.98 47.42
C LYS A 516 -71.56 -7.65 48.63
N ASN A 517 -72.45 -8.60 48.36
CA ASN A 517 -72.85 -9.70 49.25
C ASN A 517 -73.02 -10.97 48.39
N VAL A 518 -73.04 -12.16 49.05
CA VAL A 518 -73.37 -13.54 48.55
C VAL A 518 -72.13 -14.49 48.45
N PRO A 519 -72.20 -15.81 48.79
CA PRO A 519 -71.61 -16.40 50.02
C PRO A 519 -70.70 -17.63 49.71
N PRO A 520 -70.28 -18.50 50.67
CA PRO A 520 -69.24 -19.51 50.42
C PRO A 520 -69.78 -20.94 50.24
N ARG A 521 -69.07 -21.83 49.50
CA ARG A 521 -69.11 -23.29 49.71
C ARG A 521 -68.02 -24.13 49.00
N ARG A 522 -67.26 -24.85 49.85
CA ARG A 522 -66.84 -26.28 49.82
C ARG A 522 -65.73 -26.83 48.87
N ARG A 523 -64.82 -27.54 49.55
CA ARG A 523 -63.74 -28.48 49.14
C ARG A 523 -64.21 -29.72 48.37
N ARG A 524 -63.34 -30.28 47.50
CA ARG A 524 -62.92 -31.72 47.38
C ARG A 524 -61.92 -31.84 46.19
N ARG A 525 -60.65 -32.25 46.39
CA ARG A 525 -60.00 -33.59 46.42
C ARG A 525 -59.89 -34.35 45.07
N ARG A 526 -58.62 -34.53 44.64
CA ARG A 526 -57.91 -35.68 44.01
C ARG A 526 -58.18 -36.15 42.55
N GLY A 527 -57.06 -36.51 41.90
CA GLY A 527 -56.87 -37.35 40.68
C GLY A 527 -56.18 -36.55 39.57
N GLY A 528 -55.06 -36.91 38.91
CA GLY A 528 -54.28 -38.15 38.77
C GLY A 528 -54.07 -38.47 37.27
N GLY A 529 -52.81 -38.50 36.78
CA GLY A 529 -52.38 -38.99 35.44
C GLY A 529 -51.62 -37.95 34.59
N LEU A 530 -50.26 -38.02 34.50
CA LEU A 530 -49.42 -38.67 33.46
C LEU A 530 -49.55 -37.99 32.07
N ALA A 531 -48.51 -37.44 31.44
CA ALA A 531 -47.30 -38.12 30.97
C ALA A 531 -46.09 -37.19 30.77
N ALA A 532 -44.92 -37.81 30.58
CA ALA A 532 -43.56 -37.27 30.69
C ALA A 532 -42.74 -37.47 29.40
N THR A 533 -41.69 -36.65 29.21
CA THR A 533 -40.44 -37.01 28.51
C THR A 533 -39.33 -36.01 28.89
N ARG A 534 -38.52 -36.29 29.93
CA ARG A 534 -37.17 -36.92 29.95
C ARG A 534 -36.03 -36.11 29.31
N ILE A 535 -35.25 -35.47 30.17
CA ILE A 535 -33.87 -35.01 29.96
C ILE A 535 -32.94 -36.11 30.51
N TYR A 536 -32.00 -36.60 29.70
CA TYR A 536 -30.97 -37.55 30.14
C TYR A 536 -29.84 -36.80 30.87
N ARG A 537 -29.53 -37.29 32.08
CA ARG A 537 -28.40 -36.88 32.91
C ARG A 537 -27.46 -38.08 32.99
N VAL A 538 -26.25 -37.96 32.44
CA VAL A 538 -25.19 -38.96 32.61
C VAL A 538 -24.20 -38.46 33.66
N THR A 539 -24.19 -39.14 34.80
CA THR A 539 -23.21 -39.04 35.89
C THR A 539 -21.94 -39.80 35.54
N VAL A 540 -20.77 -39.17 35.67
CA VAL A 540 -19.46 -39.85 35.67
C VAL A 540 -18.87 -39.82 37.09
N ARG A 541 -18.53 -41.02 37.58
CA ARG A 541 -17.91 -41.35 38.86
C ARG A 541 -16.50 -40.73 38.99
N ARG A 542 -16.20 -40.10 40.13
CA ARG A 542 -14.83 -39.85 40.62
C ARG A 542 -14.32 -41.08 41.38
N ARG A 543 -13.14 -41.59 41.01
CA ARG A 543 -12.29 -42.42 41.88
C ARG A 543 -11.18 -41.56 42.47
N ARG A 544 -10.92 -41.75 43.77
CA ARG A 544 -9.79 -41.23 44.54
C ARG A 544 -8.56 -42.11 44.31
N GLY A 545 -7.38 -41.51 44.39
CA GLY A 545 -6.08 -42.15 44.56
C GLY A 545 -4.97 -41.12 44.39
N ASP A 546 -4.39 -40.68 45.51
CA ASP A 546 -2.98 -40.37 45.80
C ASP A 546 -2.17 -39.51 44.80
N SER A 547 -1.27 -38.59 45.16
CA SER A 547 -0.63 -38.19 46.41
C SER A 547 0.11 -36.87 46.13
N ALA A 548 0.49 -36.17 47.20
CA ALA A 548 1.16 -34.88 47.23
C ALA A 548 2.42 -34.76 46.33
N VAL A 549 2.42 -33.80 45.40
CA VAL A 549 3.50 -32.84 45.06
C VAL A 549 2.86 -31.80 44.14
N THR A 550 2.63 -30.55 44.57
CA THR A 550 2.52 -29.31 43.74
C THR A 550 1.79 -28.18 44.48
N ALA A 551 2.39 -27.66 45.55
CA ALA A 551 1.96 -26.38 46.13
C ALA A 551 2.66 -25.15 45.49
N SER A 552 3.53 -25.35 44.49
CA SER A 552 4.31 -24.26 43.87
C SER A 552 3.94 -23.91 42.42
N CYS A 553 2.95 -24.57 41.81
CA CYS A 553 2.51 -24.28 40.42
C CYS A 553 1.19 -23.47 40.31
N ALA A 554 0.55 -23.12 41.43
CA ALA A 554 -0.78 -22.50 41.42
C ALA A 554 -0.80 -20.99 41.07
N ARG A 555 0.35 -20.32 40.95
CA ARG A 555 0.43 -18.94 40.44
C ARG A 555 0.66 -18.83 38.93
N ALA A 556 1.23 -19.85 38.27
CA ALA A 556 1.50 -19.83 36.83
C ALA A 556 0.30 -20.27 35.96
N LEU A 557 -0.71 -20.93 36.53
CA LEU A 557 -1.86 -21.48 35.79
C LEU A 557 -3.10 -20.58 35.74
N ARG A 558 -3.02 -19.32 36.18
CA ARG A 558 -4.08 -18.32 35.94
C ARG A 558 -4.02 -17.67 34.56
N VAL A 559 -2.88 -17.78 33.87
CA VAL A 559 -2.64 -17.15 32.55
C VAL A 559 -3.13 -18.01 31.37
N ILE A 560 -3.46 -19.30 31.58
CA ILE A 560 -3.69 -20.25 30.47
C ILE A 560 -5.19 -20.62 30.28
N ARG A 561 -6.13 -20.01 31.01
CA ARG A 561 -7.59 -20.24 30.84
C ARG A 561 -8.29 -19.23 29.91
N GLY A 562 -7.56 -18.71 28.92
CA GLY A 562 -8.07 -17.75 27.92
C GLY A 562 -8.22 -18.27 26.49
N TYR A 563 -7.84 -19.52 26.19
CA TYR A 563 -7.96 -20.06 24.83
C TYR A 563 -9.21 -20.92 24.68
N ARG A 564 -10.34 -20.27 24.37
CA ARG A 564 -11.40 -20.93 23.59
C ARG A 564 -10.94 -20.98 22.15
N THR A 565 -10.83 -22.18 21.61
CA THR A 565 -10.71 -22.49 20.18
C THR A 565 -11.70 -21.66 19.37
N ILE A 566 -11.19 -20.66 18.61
CA ILE A 566 -11.95 -19.95 17.59
C ILE A 566 -11.81 -20.77 16.30
N SER A 567 -12.84 -21.55 16.03
CA SER A 567 -13.08 -22.13 14.71
C SER A 567 -13.38 -21.03 13.70
N TYR A 568 -12.75 -21.11 12.53
CA TYR A 568 -12.96 -20.27 11.36
C TYR A 568 -14.46 -20.10 11.02
N GLN A 569 -14.95 -18.86 11.08
CA GLN A 569 -16.09 -18.40 10.28
C GLN A 569 -15.74 -17.01 9.71
N THR A 570 -15.74 -16.96 8.38
CA THR A 570 -15.76 -15.77 7.54
C THR A 570 -16.82 -14.77 8.01
N ALA A 571 -16.44 -13.49 8.03
CA ALA A 571 -17.27 -12.29 7.96
C ALA A 571 -18.76 -12.44 8.35
N GLY A 572 -19.07 -11.99 9.56
CA GLY A 572 -20.41 -11.64 9.98
C GLY A 572 -20.29 -10.73 11.19
N SER A 573 -20.94 -9.57 11.14
CA SER A 573 -21.06 -8.62 12.25
C SER A 573 -21.09 -9.33 13.61
N SER A 574 -20.28 -8.90 14.57
CA SER A 574 -20.51 -9.19 15.97
C SER A 574 -21.82 -8.51 16.39
N ASN A 575 -22.92 -9.18 16.09
CA ASN A 575 -24.27 -8.75 16.47
C ASN A 575 -24.42 -9.04 17.97
N TRP A 576 -23.90 -8.13 18.79
CA TRP A 576 -24.17 -8.09 20.22
C TRP A 576 -25.66 -7.78 20.42
N MET A 577 -26.49 -8.81 20.58
CA MET A 577 -27.77 -8.66 21.27
C MET A 577 -27.50 -8.62 22.77
N GLY A 578 -27.04 -7.45 23.24
CA GLY A 578 -26.86 -7.16 24.67
C GLY A 578 -28.15 -6.64 25.28
N ILE A 579 -28.44 -7.11 26.49
CA ILE A 579 -29.51 -6.62 27.38
C ILE A 579 -29.33 -5.10 27.59
N PRO A 580 -30.39 -4.27 27.61
CA PRO A 580 -30.23 -2.83 27.81
C PRO A 580 -29.80 -2.56 29.25
N GLY A 581 -28.52 -2.26 29.47
CA GLY A 581 -28.02 -1.82 30.79
C GLY A 581 -26.56 -2.13 31.12
N GLU A 582 -25.87 -3.01 30.39
CA GLU A 582 -24.44 -3.28 30.64
C GLU A 582 -23.56 -2.50 29.66
N GLU A 583 -22.63 -1.71 30.21
CA GLU A 583 -21.55 -1.06 29.46
C GLU A 583 -20.72 -2.16 28.78
N GLY A 584 -20.78 -2.23 27.45
CA GLY A 584 -19.89 -3.12 26.71
C GLY A 584 -18.42 -2.73 26.93
N PRO A 585 -17.48 -3.68 26.82
CA PRO A 585 -16.07 -3.42 27.06
C PRO A 585 -15.55 -2.24 26.23
N SER A 586 -14.65 -1.45 26.81
CA SER A 586 -14.00 -0.34 26.09
C SER A 586 -13.27 -0.91 24.86
N ALA A 587 -13.34 -0.27 23.69
CA ALA A 587 -12.60 -0.74 22.51
C ALA A 587 -11.08 -0.90 22.78
N TYR A 588 -10.56 -0.22 23.79
CA TYR A 588 -9.16 -0.25 24.22
C TYR A 588 -8.88 -1.11 25.46
N GLU A 589 -9.85 -1.91 25.95
CA GLU A 589 -9.77 -2.55 27.28
C GLU A 589 -8.58 -3.50 27.47
N TYR A 590 -8.01 -4.03 26.39
CA TYR A 590 -6.86 -4.92 26.40
C TYR A 590 -5.56 -4.26 25.95
N LEU A 591 -5.54 -2.94 25.76
CA LEU A 591 -4.39 -2.21 25.26
C LEU A 591 -3.77 -1.36 26.36
N GLU A 592 -2.56 -1.72 26.76
CA GLU A 592 -1.74 -0.91 27.66
C GLU A 592 -1.13 0.28 26.89
N LEU A 593 -1.12 1.45 27.54
CA LEU A 593 -0.40 2.61 27.01
C LEU A 593 1.11 2.29 27.05
N PRO A 594 1.83 2.40 25.93
CA PRO A 594 3.26 2.15 25.93
C PRO A 594 3.98 3.31 26.63
N ASP A 595 4.98 3.01 27.46
CA ASP A 595 5.81 4.03 28.11
C ASP A 595 6.59 4.86 27.08
N ASP A 596 7.03 4.21 25.99
CA ASP A 596 7.79 4.81 24.90
C ASP A 596 7.26 4.33 23.54
N GLY A 597 7.19 5.23 22.57
CA GLY A 597 6.70 4.92 21.23
C GLY A 597 5.19 5.10 21.08
N VAL A 598 4.62 4.51 20.02
CA VAL A 598 3.20 4.66 19.69
C VAL A 598 2.61 3.33 19.23
N ASN A 599 1.42 3.01 19.72
CA ASN A 599 0.62 1.88 19.22
C ASN A 599 -0.18 2.31 18.00
N ILE A 600 0.03 1.64 16.87
CA ILE A 600 -0.58 1.98 15.59
C ILE A 600 -1.59 0.90 15.19
N HIS A 601 -2.77 1.34 14.75
CA HIS A 601 -3.79 0.47 14.18
C HIS A 601 -4.28 0.98 12.81
N GLY A 602 -5.05 0.15 12.11
CA GLY A 602 -5.58 0.47 10.79
C GLY A 602 -4.57 0.26 9.67
N LEU A 603 -3.64 -0.69 9.84
CA LEU A 603 -2.73 -1.14 8.80
C LEU A 603 -3.34 -2.35 8.08
N PHE A 604 -3.07 -2.47 6.79
CA PHE A 604 -3.51 -3.58 5.95
C PHE A 604 -2.29 -4.19 5.26
N ILE A 605 -2.34 -5.49 5.01
CA ILE A 605 -1.29 -6.21 4.30
C ILE A 605 -1.78 -6.43 2.87
N ASP A 606 -0.90 -6.19 1.91
CA ASP A 606 -1.15 -6.50 0.51
C ASP A 606 -0.24 -7.65 0.08
N ALA A 607 -0.76 -8.59 -0.71
CA ALA A 607 -0.08 -9.83 -1.10
C ALA A 607 0.52 -10.64 0.08
N GLY A 608 -0.21 -10.72 1.20
CA GLY A 608 0.19 -11.44 2.41
C GLY A 608 -0.91 -11.43 3.46
N ARG A 609 -0.79 -12.25 4.50
CA ARG A 609 -1.69 -12.27 5.66
C ARG A 609 -0.90 -12.41 6.96
N TRP A 610 -1.41 -11.78 8.02
CA TRP A 610 -0.90 -11.98 9.37
C TRP A 610 -1.59 -13.17 10.04
N ASP A 611 -0.80 -14.10 10.58
CA ASP A 611 -1.32 -15.15 11.47
C ASP A 611 -1.07 -14.77 12.94
N ILE A 612 -2.15 -14.66 13.72
CA ILE A 612 -2.11 -14.31 15.14
C ILE A 612 -1.56 -15.47 15.98
N GLY A 613 -1.81 -16.72 15.57
CA GLY A 613 -1.37 -17.88 16.35
C GLY A 613 0.15 -18.04 16.34
N LEU A 614 0.76 -17.81 15.18
CA LEU A 614 2.21 -17.90 14.99
C LEU A 614 2.93 -16.55 15.13
N MET A 615 2.20 -15.43 15.12
CA MET A 615 2.73 -14.06 15.10
C MET A 615 3.74 -13.83 13.97
N ARG A 616 3.39 -14.30 12.76
CA ARG A 616 4.24 -14.25 11.57
C ARG A 616 3.44 -13.93 10.32
N LEU A 617 4.14 -13.42 9.31
CA LEU A 617 3.63 -13.24 7.95
C LEU A 617 3.50 -14.60 7.23
N VAL A 618 2.32 -14.84 6.67
CA VAL A 618 1.92 -16.06 5.94
C VAL A 618 1.27 -15.67 4.61
N ASP A 619 1.20 -16.60 3.66
CA ASP A 619 0.55 -16.38 2.37
C ASP A 619 -0.94 -16.00 2.50
N PRO A 620 -1.47 -15.18 1.56
CA PRO A 620 -2.86 -14.77 1.57
C PRO A 620 -3.79 -15.96 1.25
N LEU A 621 -5.00 -15.93 1.82
CA LEU A 621 -6.05 -16.87 1.45
C LEU A 621 -6.66 -16.48 0.09
N PRO A 622 -7.07 -17.45 -0.75
CA PRO A 622 -7.78 -17.15 -1.99
C PRO A 622 -9.01 -16.27 -1.75
N GLY A 623 -9.10 -15.15 -2.48
CA GLY A 623 -10.20 -14.17 -2.37
C GLY A 623 -10.01 -13.09 -1.31
N GLN A 624 -8.95 -13.13 -0.49
CA GLN A 624 -8.64 -12.07 0.47
C GLN A 624 -7.49 -11.20 -0.05
N MET A 625 -7.82 -10.04 -0.63
CA MET A 625 -6.83 -9.13 -1.21
C MET A 625 -6.04 -8.37 -0.13
N ASN A 626 -6.74 -7.74 0.82
CA ASN A 626 -6.12 -6.85 1.82
C ASN A 626 -6.57 -7.18 3.26
N PRO A 627 -6.02 -8.24 3.89
CA PRO A 627 -6.28 -8.51 5.30
C PRO A 627 -5.80 -7.38 6.22
N PRO A 628 -6.54 -7.06 7.30
CA PRO A 628 -6.07 -6.13 8.31
C PRO A 628 -4.90 -6.73 9.10
N MET A 629 -3.98 -5.86 9.49
CA MET A 629 -2.90 -6.15 10.43
C MET A 629 -3.37 -5.84 11.85
N PRO A 630 -2.94 -6.60 12.86
CA PRO A 630 -3.24 -6.25 14.24
C PRO A 630 -2.48 -4.99 14.67
N VAL A 631 -2.78 -4.48 15.87
CA VAL A 631 -2.10 -3.30 16.44
C VAL A 631 -0.60 -3.58 16.52
N VAL A 632 0.22 -2.63 16.05
CA VAL A 632 1.68 -2.74 16.10
C VAL A 632 2.22 -1.64 17.00
N TRP A 633 3.05 -2.02 17.96
CA TRP A 633 3.80 -1.09 18.77
C TRP A 633 5.09 -0.69 18.04
N PHE A 634 5.22 0.62 17.78
CA PHE A 634 6.40 1.22 17.17
C PHE A 634 7.27 1.75 18.30
N LYS A 635 8.35 1.03 18.61
CA LYS A 635 9.25 1.35 19.72
C LYS A 635 10.53 2.01 19.18
N PRO A 636 10.89 3.22 19.62
CA PRO A 636 12.18 3.81 19.29
C PRO A 636 13.35 2.99 19.88
N VAL A 637 14.37 2.71 19.07
CA VAL A 637 15.58 1.99 19.45
C VAL A 637 16.81 2.63 18.80
N LEU A 638 17.98 2.48 19.41
CA LEU A 638 19.26 2.99 18.90
C LEU A 638 19.88 2.10 17.84
N THR A 639 19.72 0.78 17.99
CA THR A 639 20.36 -0.21 17.13
C THR A 639 19.41 -1.38 16.91
N LEU A 640 19.25 -1.78 15.65
CA LEU A 640 18.57 -3.02 15.28
C LEU A 640 19.58 -4.17 15.22
N PRO A 641 19.18 -5.41 15.57
CA PRO A 641 20.05 -6.57 15.44
C PRO A 641 20.40 -6.81 13.96
N LYS A 642 21.69 -6.93 13.62
CA LYS A 642 22.16 -7.30 12.27
C LYS A 642 22.95 -8.62 12.35
N PRO A 643 22.69 -9.63 11.50
CA PRO A 643 21.66 -9.68 10.44
C PRO A 643 20.25 -9.95 11.00
N ASP A 644 19.25 -9.24 10.49
CA ASP A 644 17.85 -9.41 10.90
C ASP A 644 17.12 -10.40 9.98
N PRO A 645 16.58 -11.53 10.50
CA PRO A 645 15.81 -12.48 9.69
C PRO A 645 14.42 -11.96 9.30
N ARG A 646 13.95 -10.85 9.89
CA ARG A 646 12.62 -10.28 9.62
C ARG A 646 12.55 -9.68 8.21
N TYR A 647 11.35 -9.68 7.64
CA TYR A 647 11.06 -9.04 6.36
C TYR A 647 10.87 -7.54 6.53
N GLU A 648 11.68 -6.75 5.83
CA GLU A 648 11.51 -5.31 5.72
C GLU A 648 10.41 -4.98 4.69
N ALA A 649 9.19 -4.80 5.20
CA ALA A 649 8.00 -4.51 4.41
C ALA A 649 7.80 -2.98 4.24
N PRO A 650 7.70 -2.46 3.00
CA PRO A 650 7.42 -1.04 2.80
C PRO A 650 5.97 -0.69 3.19
N LEU A 651 5.78 0.43 3.91
CA LEU A 651 4.47 0.98 4.25
C LEU A 651 4.11 2.16 3.32
N TYR A 652 3.00 2.03 2.61
CA TYR A 652 2.45 3.07 1.72
C TYR A 652 1.12 3.63 2.25
N LYS A 653 0.79 4.87 1.90
CA LYS A 653 -0.51 5.45 2.27
C LYS A 653 -1.65 4.79 1.50
N THR A 654 -1.49 4.63 0.19
CA THR A 654 -2.51 4.06 -0.74
C THR A 654 -1.98 2.85 -1.53
N SER A 655 -2.89 2.08 -2.12
CA SER A 655 -2.58 0.89 -2.95
C SER A 655 -1.86 1.20 -4.27
N GLU A 656 -1.79 2.46 -4.69
CA GLU A 656 -1.05 2.86 -5.91
C GLU A 656 0.47 2.72 -5.73
N ARG A 657 0.96 2.76 -4.47
CA ARG A 657 2.38 2.68 -4.04
C ARG A 657 3.33 3.74 -4.63
N ALA A 658 2.95 4.37 -5.74
CA ALA A 658 3.61 5.51 -6.35
C ALA A 658 2.98 6.84 -5.90
N GLY A 659 3.74 7.91 -6.11
CA GLY A 659 3.39 9.30 -5.79
C GLY A 659 4.44 10.24 -6.35
N VAL A 660 4.31 11.55 -6.11
CA VAL A 660 5.33 12.53 -6.51
C VAL A 660 6.62 12.24 -5.74
N LEU A 661 7.76 12.19 -6.43
CA LEU A 661 9.07 12.03 -5.82
C LEU A 661 9.42 13.27 -4.97
N SER A 662 9.79 13.05 -3.72
CA SER A 662 10.27 14.09 -2.81
C SER A 662 11.71 14.50 -3.13
N THR A 663 12.19 15.57 -2.48
CA THR A 663 13.60 16.00 -2.55
C THR A 663 14.59 14.92 -2.10
N THR A 664 14.14 13.97 -1.28
CA THR A 664 14.92 12.79 -0.83
C THR A 664 14.88 11.61 -1.81
N GLY A 665 14.19 11.72 -2.95
CA GLY A 665 14.06 10.63 -3.93
C GLY A 665 13.00 9.59 -3.58
N HIS A 666 12.39 9.64 -2.38
CA HIS A 666 11.26 8.77 -2.02
C HIS A 666 9.92 9.32 -2.48
N SER A 667 8.99 8.43 -2.82
CA SER A 667 7.60 8.78 -3.12
C SER A 667 6.91 9.44 -1.91
N THR A 668 6.11 10.47 -2.15
CA THR A 668 5.22 11.10 -1.15
C THR A 668 4.17 10.14 -0.56
N ASN A 669 3.95 9.00 -1.21
CA ASN A 669 3.08 7.92 -0.76
C ASN A 669 3.79 6.96 0.22
N PHE A 670 5.13 6.91 0.20
CA PHE A 670 5.91 6.09 1.11
C PHE A 670 5.93 6.70 2.52
N VAL A 671 5.73 5.87 3.55
CA VAL A 671 5.74 6.28 4.96
C VAL A 671 7.06 5.89 5.61
N LEU A 672 7.29 4.59 5.81
CA LEU A 672 8.53 4.01 6.37
C LEU A 672 8.58 2.49 6.13
N PRO A 673 9.74 1.83 6.31
CA PRO A 673 9.81 0.37 6.29
C PRO A 673 9.50 -0.25 7.66
N VAL A 674 8.66 -1.29 7.68
CA VAL A 674 8.25 -2.03 8.87
C VAL A 674 8.87 -3.42 8.88
N LEU A 675 9.58 -3.78 9.95
CA LEU A 675 10.15 -5.12 10.11
C LEU A 675 9.10 -6.10 10.62
N LEU A 676 8.80 -7.12 9.81
CA LEU A 676 7.82 -8.15 10.11
C LEU A 676 8.49 -9.51 10.27
N PRO A 677 8.25 -10.25 11.36
CA PRO A 677 8.68 -11.65 11.43
C PRO A 677 7.98 -12.48 10.35
N SER A 678 8.78 -13.21 9.58
CA SER A 678 8.31 -14.06 8.49
C SER A 678 8.77 -15.50 8.65
N ASN A 679 8.03 -16.43 8.05
CA ASN A 679 8.47 -17.83 7.96
C ASN A 679 9.40 -18.10 6.76
N HIS A 680 9.27 -17.29 5.71
CA HIS A 680 10.04 -17.37 4.47
C HIS A 680 11.13 -16.28 4.43
N PRO A 681 12.21 -16.49 3.64
CA PRO A 681 13.25 -15.47 3.45
C PRO A 681 12.68 -14.19 2.84
N GLN A 682 13.38 -13.07 3.01
CA GLN A 682 12.94 -11.78 2.50
C GLN A 682 12.70 -11.80 0.98
N SER A 683 13.55 -12.52 0.23
CA SER A 683 13.43 -12.63 -1.24
C SER A 683 12.05 -13.12 -1.70
N TYR A 684 11.46 -14.07 -0.98
CA TYR A 684 10.13 -14.60 -1.28
C TYR A 684 9.04 -13.51 -1.25
N TRP A 685 9.05 -12.66 -0.22
CA TRP A 685 8.07 -11.60 -0.04
C TRP A 685 8.29 -10.41 -0.98
N ILE A 686 9.56 -10.10 -1.29
CA ILE A 686 9.92 -9.07 -2.27
C ILE A 686 9.35 -9.43 -3.64
N ILE A 687 9.52 -10.67 -4.10
CA ILE A 687 9.01 -11.12 -5.40
C ILE A 687 7.49 -11.08 -5.44
N ARG A 688 6.80 -11.46 -4.35
CA ARG A 688 5.34 -11.35 -4.26
C ARG A 688 4.83 -9.92 -4.18
N GLY A 689 5.71 -8.94 -3.97
CA GLY A 689 5.35 -7.54 -3.82
C GLY A 689 4.58 -7.29 -2.54
N THR A 690 4.87 -8.01 -1.46
CA THR A 690 4.16 -7.85 -0.17
C THR A 690 4.50 -6.51 0.46
N ALA A 691 3.47 -5.70 0.72
CA ALA A 691 3.62 -4.38 1.31
C ALA A 691 2.54 -4.11 2.34
N LEU A 692 2.74 -3.08 3.16
CA LEU A 692 1.72 -2.58 4.07
C LEU A 692 1.05 -1.35 3.48
N LEU A 693 -0.25 -1.24 3.69
CA LEU A 693 -1.09 -0.12 3.25
C LEU A 693 -1.76 0.51 4.47
N THR A 694 -1.81 1.83 4.54
CA THR A 694 -2.62 2.52 5.56
C THR A 694 -4.09 2.59 5.16
N GLN A 695 -4.38 2.64 3.87
CA GLN A 695 -5.74 2.78 3.35
C GLN A 695 -5.96 1.87 2.15
N ILE A 696 -7.13 1.21 2.13
CA ILE A 696 -7.60 0.38 1.02
C ILE A 696 -8.46 1.21 0.06
N SER A 697 -8.41 0.89 -1.23
CA SER A 697 -9.36 1.32 -2.26
C SER A 697 -10.69 0.56 -2.14
N ASP A 698 -11.78 1.14 -2.63
CA ASP A 698 -13.11 0.50 -2.61
C ASP A 698 -13.21 -0.75 -3.50
#